data_AF-A0A948YA64-F1
#
_entry.id   AF-A0A948YA64-F1
#
_cell.length_a   1.000
_cell.length_b   1.000
_cell.length_c   1.000
_cell.angle_alpha   90.00
_cell.angle_beta   90.00
_cell.angle_gamma   90.00
#
_symmetry.space_group_name_H-M   'P 1'
#
loop_
_entity.id
_entity.type
_entity.pdbx_description
1 polymer ?
#
loop_
_entity_poly.entity_id
_entity_poly.type
_entity_poly.pdbx_seq_one_letter_code
_entity_poly.pdbx_strand_id
1 'polypeptide(L)'
;METENTSVPISELSTKKIIIKEQKPIIRDIANYKKDIELKISSKTQTVEGIFKSLENHTPLGAEEKEPKKVLDNPQEILDKMKNNLSKLSEIKNPTIDDIAKNLISPGLDAQGMQIWLETNKKQIQSLTSNKNILEEKNTELLAQLAKEKQKNIVAKLYSLKKRLKLTSQIKESQGETVNLNQSIGEAKLRLQQIEPVFNTLNEQRQEFAIKATEQLFPIVIEEQRQLKDRLISPEVKNELNNDLIAEKVLPKLKEVIANGKITHEEAKEYMDLLKIRLSKGNNTNRNGISKEEKKTIEATEHRLNYLDFKSNNTLPDISLRIDDITTADAYYDKIFDTLLRQATKEKIEQLRDTFRASLDGENKEHFARIAEDIIDDPPKWEGKYSEKSLDLNKVDIGYFKDLDGLERWAVVKKFAKSTDVIPKEIFDHTEKIIIQRLFDEQLFPGGYESDAGNSATRKMGHLDNTYALPLMLRHIETYGAGHTSVAVLNQMQHLIKNGSPDSLKNLPENERLILKIIGDENSYLGRFEKDKYNVCNYVKKLGDRILRHEKYTKTLESAGISEEELKSFYHMSNEGDITQLLGQINKVAEITDVDKKTIIEDYFDDLTSKIYFTKKETPNTIKQLSQELEVPAKDIYDRIKDNFSVERVSNYPEALWNPVDSIEMLKGIASLIDVDKKELIEQYFDQLTSNISLQKKHSANIIKQLSLELDRPAKEIYEKVQNKFKSEKQGYGYNPLQSLEIIKEIATITGIDKTELIEQYFSQLTSTLYIEQKNSADIIKQLSVELNQPGEKIYERVKDKFNSSSLNPLESLEILKEIAAVINADKKDFIRQHLSQLTDNINYKRPGAVDIIEKISGDIANPPEKTVEE
;
A
#
# COMPACT_ATOMS: atom_id res chain seq x y z
N MET A 1 6.50 28.89 -80.64
CA MET A 1 6.04 27.72 -79.86
C MET A 1 6.24 28.09 -78.40
N GLU A 2 5.33 28.81 -77.72
CA GLU A 2 3.85 28.65 -77.66
C GLU A 2 3.51 27.27 -77.05
N THR A 3 2.75 27.14 -75.94
CA THR A 3 1.99 28.09 -75.08
C THR A 3 2.29 27.78 -73.59
N GLU A 4 2.22 28.72 -72.62
CA GLU A 4 1.01 29.14 -71.87
C GLU A 4 0.06 28.00 -71.46
N ASN A 5 -0.51 27.89 -70.25
CA ASN A 5 -0.48 28.71 -69.01
C ASN A 5 -0.88 27.78 -67.80
N THR A 6 -1.02 28.11 -66.49
CA THR A 6 -1.15 29.38 -65.74
C THR A 6 -0.72 29.23 -64.24
N SER A 7 -0.01 30.24 -63.71
CA SER A 7 -0.15 30.89 -62.37
C SER A 7 -0.38 30.17 -61.01
N VAL A 8 0.53 30.44 -60.04
CA VAL A 8 0.29 31.09 -58.69
C VAL A 8 -0.63 30.42 -57.63
N PRO A 9 -0.28 30.38 -56.32
CA PRO A 9 1.04 30.35 -55.65
C PRO A 9 1.13 29.25 -54.54
N ILE A 10 2.18 29.29 -53.71
CA ILE A 10 2.26 28.54 -52.45
C ILE A 10 1.41 29.22 -51.36
N SER A 11 0.54 28.46 -50.69
CA SER A 11 0.00 28.83 -49.37
C SER A 11 -0.01 27.60 -48.45
N GLU A 12 0.95 27.53 -47.52
CA GLU A 12 1.09 26.42 -46.58
C GLU A 12 0.07 26.49 -45.43
N LEU A 13 -1.21 26.33 -45.75
CA LEU A 13 -2.21 26.03 -44.72
C LEU A 13 -2.15 24.54 -44.37
N SER A 14 -1.33 24.25 -43.35
CA SER A 14 -1.23 22.95 -42.68
C SER A 14 -2.57 22.55 -42.06
N THR A 15 -3.49 22.05 -42.89
CA THR A 15 -4.62 21.23 -42.43
C THR A 15 -4.07 19.94 -41.89
N LYS A 16 -3.71 19.93 -40.59
CA LYS A 16 -3.61 18.71 -39.79
C LYS A 16 -4.89 17.95 -40.05
N LYS A 17 -4.79 16.83 -40.76
CA LYS A 17 -5.94 15.99 -41.10
C LYS A 17 -6.40 15.34 -39.79
N ILE A 18 -7.31 16.02 -39.08
CA ILE A 18 -7.87 15.53 -37.83
C ILE A 18 -8.52 14.20 -38.15
N ILE A 19 -7.91 13.11 -37.70
CA ILE A 19 -8.50 11.78 -37.76
C ILE A 19 -9.56 11.77 -36.65
N ILE A 20 -10.72 12.34 -37.00
CA ILE A 20 -11.94 12.17 -36.22
C ILE A 20 -12.23 10.67 -36.26
N LYS A 21 -11.85 9.95 -35.20
CA LYS A 21 -12.38 8.61 -34.97
C LYS A 21 -13.89 8.76 -34.93
N GLU A 22 -14.61 7.99 -35.74
CA GLU A 22 -16.07 7.96 -35.69
C GLU A 22 -16.48 7.49 -34.29
N GLN A 23 -16.99 8.42 -33.48
CA GLN A 23 -17.55 8.08 -32.17
C GLN A 23 -18.80 7.21 -32.39
N LYS A 24 -18.89 6.11 -31.63
CA LYS A 24 -20.05 5.20 -31.64
C LYS A 24 -21.33 6.05 -31.47
N PRO A 25 -22.44 5.82 -32.20
CA PRO A 25 -23.61 6.72 -32.18
C PRO A 25 -24.12 7.05 -30.76
N ILE A 26 -24.20 6.03 -29.90
CA ILE A 26 -24.57 6.16 -28.48
C ILE A 26 -23.69 7.18 -27.74
N ILE A 27 -22.36 7.17 -27.96
CA ILE A 27 -21.42 8.13 -27.37
C ILE A 27 -21.76 9.57 -27.80
N ARG A 28 -21.99 9.77 -29.10
CA ARG A 28 -22.30 11.08 -29.67
C ARG A 28 -23.62 11.63 -29.08
N ASP A 29 -24.63 10.79 -28.92
CA ASP A 29 -25.93 11.21 -28.41
C ASP A 29 -25.85 11.66 -26.94
N ILE A 30 -25.10 10.95 -26.09
CA ILE A 30 -24.87 11.35 -24.69
C ILE A 30 -24.04 12.65 -24.62
N ALA A 31 -23.00 12.77 -25.47
CA ALA A 31 -22.16 13.96 -25.51
C ALA A 31 -22.89 15.21 -26.01
N ASN A 32 -23.96 15.06 -26.81
CA ASN A 32 -24.87 16.15 -27.16
C ASN A 32 -25.82 16.46 -25.99
N TYR A 33 -26.44 15.43 -25.40
CA TYR A 33 -27.38 15.57 -24.28
C TYR A 33 -26.74 16.28 -23.06
N LYS A 34 -25.47 15.96 -22.77
CA LYS A 34 -24.67 16.69 -21.78
C LYS A 34 -24.53 18.17 -22.12
N LYS A 35 -24.26 18.53 -23.38
CA LYS A 35 -24.13 19.94 -23.79
C LYS A 35 -25.43 20.70 -23.63
N ASP A 36 -26.58 20.07 -23.93
CA ASP A 36 -27.88 20.68 -23.69
C ASP A 36 -28.11 20.95 -22.19
N ILE A 37 -27.73 20.00 -21.33
CA ILE A 37 -27.72 20.15 -19.86
C ILE A 37 -26.77 21.27 -19.40
N GLU A 38 -25.52 21.30 -19.90
CA GLU A 38 -24.53 22.34 -19.59
C GLU A 38 -25.02 23.73 -20.05
N LEU A 39 -25.71 23.82 -21.18
CA LEU A 39 -26.31 25.06 -21.69
C LEU A 39 -27.49 25.53 -20.82
N LYS A 40 -28.40 24.64 -20.39
CA LYS A 40 -29.48 24.98 -19.45
C LYS A 40 -28.92 25.52 -18.13
N ILE A 41 -27.97 24.80 -17.52
CA ILE A 41 -27.31 25.19 -16.27
C ILE A 41 -26.60 26.54 -16.44
N SER A 42 -25.84 26.72 -17.53
CA SER A 42 -25.13 27.96 -17.81
C SER A 42 -26.07 29.14 -18.03
N SER A 43 -27.18 28.94 -18.75
CA SER A 43 -28.21 29.97 -18.94
C SER A 43 -28.81 30.44 -17.61
N LYS A 44 -29.18 29.52 -16.71
CA LYS A 44 -29.70 29.88 -15.38
C LYS A 44 -28.62 30.46 -14.46
N THR A 45 -27.38 30.00 -14.57
CA THR A 45 -26.22 30.61 -13.89
C THR A 45 -26.03 32.07 -14.32
N GLN A 46 -26.10 32.37 -15.62
CA GLN A 46 -26.00 33.73 -16.16
C GLN A 46 -27.15 34.64 -15.69
N THR A 47 -28.37 34.12 -15.54
CA THR A 47 -29.48 34.88 -14.94
C THR A 47 -29.20 35.22 -13.47
N VAL A 48 -28.65 34.29 -12.69
CA VAL A 48 -28.26 34.54 -11.29
C VAL A 48 -27.06 35.49 -11.21
N GLU A 49 -26.04 35.36 -12.07
CA GLU A 49 -24.97 36.36 -12.21
C GLU A 49 -25.54 37.76 -12.50
N GLY A 50 -26.55 37.88 -13.37
CA GLY A 50 -27.23 39.14 -13.63
C GLY A 50 -27.88 39.74 -12.38
N ILE A 51 -28.48 38.90 -11.54
CA ILE A 51 -29.03 39.31 -10.24
C ILE A 51 -27.91 39.81 -9.32
N PHE A 52 -26.82 39.05 -9.14
CA PHE A 52 -25.72 39.43 -8.23
C PHE A 52 -24.96 40.68 -8.72
N LYS A 53 -24.72 40.82 -10.02
CA LYS A 53 -24.17 42.04 -10.65
C LYS A 53 -25.06 43.27 -10.47
N SER A 54 -26.36 43.08 -10.18
CA SER A 54 -27.28 44.17 -9.82
C SER A 54 -27.22 44.56 -8.32
N LEU A 55 -26.55 43.76 -7.49
CA LEU A 55 -26.22 44.07 -6.10
C LEU A 55 -24.81 44.68 -5.97
N GLU A 56 -23.91 44.34 -6.88
CA GLU A 56 -22.50 44.75 -6.83
C GLU A 56 -22.31 46.27 -6.93
N ASN A 57 -21.60 46.81 -5.95
CA ASN A 57 -21.24 48.22 -5.84
C ASN A 57 -20.06 48.58 -6.77
N HIS A 58 -20.18 48.29 -8.06
CA HIS A 58 -19.20 48.69 -9.07
C HIS A 58 -19.23 50.20 -9.30
N THR A 59 -18.48 50.93 -8.46
CA THR A 59 -17.76 52.09 -8.96
C THR A 59 -16.71 51.57 -9.94
N PRO A 60 -16.72 51.92 -11.24
CA PRO A 60 -15.75 51.36 -12.16
C PRO A 60 -14.36 51.93 -11.85
N LEU A 61 -13.42 51.07 -11.45
CA LEU A 61 -12.02 51.41 -11.27
C LEU A 61 -11.42 51.80 -12.62
N GLY A 62 -11.41 53.12 -12.91
CA GLY A 62 -11.03 53.70 -14.21
C GLY A 62 -12.07 54.62 -14.85
N ALA A 63 -13.25 54.82 -14.24
CA ALA A 63 -14.24 55.80 -14.73
C ALA A 63 -13.84 57.25 -14.38
N GLU A 64 -12.88 57.79 -15.13
CA GLU A 64 -12.56 59.23 -15.12
C GLU A 64 -13.73 60.07 -15.65
N GLU A 65 -14.45 60.75 -14.74
CA GLU A 65 -15.11 62.06 -14.88
C GLU A 65 -15.97 62.37 -16.13
N LYS A 66 -16.44 61.37 -16.89
CA LYS A 66 -17.02 61.58 -18.24
C LYS A 66 -18.54 61.51 -18.40
N GLU A 67 -19.30 61.12 -17.37
CA GLU A 67 -20.74 61.44 -17.32
C GLU A 67 -21.01 62.52 -16.26
N PRO A 68 -21.84 63.54 -16.58
CA PRO A 68 -22.23 64.52 -15.58
C PRO A 68 -23.04 63.82 -14.50
N LYS A 69 -22.71 64.09 -13.22
CA LYS A 69 -23.50 63.62 -12.08
C LYS A 69 -24.97 64.00 -12.29
N LYS A 70 -25.81 63.05 -12.69
CA LYS A 70 -27.27 63.20 -12.57
C LYS A 70 -27.55 63.37 -11.09
N VAL A 71 -27.87 64.60 -10.70
CA VAL A 71 -28.44 64.88 -9.39
C VAL A 71 -29.70 64.05 -9.30
N LEU A 72 -29.78 63.21 -8.27
CA LEU A 72 -30.92 62.34 -8.09
C LEU A 72 -32.03 63.17 -7.45
N ASP A 73 -32.80 63.85 -8.30
CA ASP A 73 -33.74 64.91 -7.92
C ASP A 73 -34.88 64.42 -7.00
N ASN A 74 -35.24 63.13 -7.09
CA ASN A 74 -36.25 62.51 -6.25
C ASN A 74 -35.82 61.12 -5.69
N PRO A 75 -35.04 61.09 -4.59
CA PRO A 75 -34.60 59.83 -3.97
C PRO A 75 -35.77 59.00 -3.40
N GLN A 76 -36.88 59.64 -2.99
CA GLN A 76 -38.04 58.95 -2.45
C GLN A 76 -38.76 58.10 -3.50
N GLU A 77 -38.89 58.61 -4.72
CA GLU A 77 -39.52 57.89 -5.84
C GLU A 77 -38.74 56.63 -6.25
N ILE A 78 -37.41 56.61 -6.11
CA ILE A 78 -36.61 55.39 -6.25
C ILE A 78 -36.92 54.39 -5.12
N LEU A 79 -36.96 54.84 -3.86
CA LEU A 79 -37.31 53.94 -2.74
C LEU A 79 -38.71 53.33 -2.90
N ASP A 80 -39.69 54.14 -3.31
CA ASP A 80 -41.06 53.68 -3.53
C ASP A 80 -41.16 52.72 -4.75
N LYS A 81 -40.39 52.97 -5.82
CA LYS A 81 -40.26 52.06 -6.97
C LYS A 81 -39.61 50.73 -6.58
N MET A 82 -38.51 50.75 -5.83
CA MET A 82 -37.84 49.55 -5.30
C MET A 82 -38.78 48.75 -4.39
N LYS A 83 -39.44 49.41 -3.43
CA LYS A 83 -40.41 48.82 -2.52
C LYS A 83 -41.61 48.20 -3.23
N ASN A 84 -42.13 48.86 -4.27
CA ASN A 84 -43.22 48.34 -5.09
C ASN A 84 -42.81 47.06 -5.84
N ASN A 85 -41.59 46.99 -6.38
CA ASN A 85 -41.10 45.79 -7.08
C ASN A 85 -40.79 44.63 -6.11
N LEU A 86 -40.30 44.92 -4.90
CA LEU A 86 -40.15 43.92 -3.84
C LEU A 86 -41.51 43.42 -3.30
N SER A 87 -42.53 44.29 -3.20
CA SER A 87 -43.91 43.90 -2.86
C SER A 87 -44.44 42.86 -3.86
N LYS A 88 -44.42 43.19 -5.16
CA LYS A 88 -44.82 42.27 -6.23
C LYS A 88 -44.09 40.93 -6.18
N LEU A 89 -42.80 40.92 -5.82
CA LEU A 89 -42.01 39.71 -5.70
C LEU A 89 -42.40 38.88 -4.48
N SER A 90 -42.75 39.53 -3.36
CA SER A 90 -43.27 38.88 -2.14
C SER A 90 -44.72 38.37 -2.24
N GLU A 91 -45.51 38.94 -3.17
CA GLU A 91 -46.88 38.51 -3.47
C GLU A 91 -46.91 37.18 -4.28
N ILE A 92 -45.80 36.82 -4.95
CA ILE A 92 -45.68 35.55 -5.68
C ILE A 92 -45.34 34.44 -4.67
N LYS A 93 -46.23 33.45 -4.55
CA LYS A 93 -46.15 32.39 -3.52
C LYS A 93 -44.90 31.49 -3.61
N ASN A 94 -44.22 31.46 -4.75
CA ASN A 94 -42.88 30.90 -4.98
C ASN A 94 -42.28 31.61 -6.22
N PRO A 95 -41.52 32.71 -6.06
CA PRO A 95 -41.00 33.47 -7.21
C PRO A 95 -39.84 32.74 -7.87
N THR A 96 -39.87 32.55 -9.20
CA THR A 96 -38.79 31.86 -9.92
C THR A 96 -37.55 32.74 -10.09
N ILE A 97 -36.41 32.13 -10.44
CA ILE A 97 -35.18 32.84 -10.85
C ILE A 97 -35.48 33.96 -11.88
N ASP A 98 -36.40 33.72 -12.83
CA ASP A 98 -36.73 34.70 -13.88
C ASP A 98 -37.63 35.84 -13.34
N ASP A 99 -38.55 35.54 -12.41
CA ASP A 99 -39.35 36.54 -11.71
C ASP A 99 -38.47 37.44 -10.82
N ILE A 100 -37.50 36.82 -10.12
CA ILE A 100 -36.52 37.53 -9.29
C ILE A 100 -35.64 38.41 -10.17
N ALA A 101 -35.08 37.89 -11.27
CA ALA A 101 -34.28 38.66 -12.22
C ALA A 101 -35.02 39.88 -12.78
N LYS A 102 -36.28 39.68 -13.20
CA LYS A 102 -37.15 40.74 -13.72
C LYS A 102 -37.39 41.86 -12.72
N ASN A 103 -37.51 41.54 -11.42
CA ASN A 103 -37.78 42.53 -10.36
C ASN A 103 -36.53 43.06 -9.65
N LEU A 104 -35.34 42.44 -9.80
CA LEU A 104 -34.08 42.89 -9.17
C LEU A 104 -33.10 43.58 -10.11
N ILE A 105 -32.97 43.12 -11.36
CA ILE A 105 -31.93 43.60 -12.29
C ILE A 105 -32.25 45.03 -12.77
N SER A 106 -33.45 45.27 -13.29
CA SER A 106 -33.84 46.59 -13.79
C SER A 106 -33.81 47.68 -12.69
N PRO A 107 -34.30 47.43 -11.45
CA PRO A 107 -34.14 48.36 -10.33
C PRO A 107 -32.73 48.42 -9.74
N GLY A 108 -31.79 47.57 -10.16
CA GLY A 108 -30.40 47.62 -9.69
C GLY A 108 -29.67 48.88 -10.11
N LEU A 109 -29.97 49.41 -11.30
CA LEU A 109 -29.44 50.71 -11.76
C LEU A 109 -29.96 51.87 -10.90
N ASP A 110 -31.24 51.82 -10.50
CA ASP A 110 -31.82 52.80 -9.57
C ASP A 110 -31.11 52.73 -8.20
N ALA A 111 -30.87 51.52 -7.70
CA ALA A 111 -30.20 51.28 -6.42
C ALA A 111 -28.71 51.71 -6.42
N GLN A 112 -27.97 51.47 -7.51
CA GLN A 112 -26.60 51.96 -7.68
C GLN A 112 -26.55 53.51 -7.70
N GLY A 113 -27.48 54.15 -8.42
CA GLY A 113 -27.63 55.61 -8.38
C GLY A 113 -27.93 56.14 -6.97
N MET A 114 -28.76 55.42 -6.21
CA MET A 114 -29.10 55.73 -4.82
C MET A 114 -27.89 55.63 -3.88
N GLN A 115 -27.05 54.61 -4.04
CA GLN A 115 -25.81 54.44 -3.26
C GLN A 115 -24.80 55.57 -3.55
N ILE A 116 -24.63 55.94 -4.83
CA ILE A 116 -23.81 57.09 -5.24
C ILE A 116 -24.35 58.40 -4.65
N TRP A 117 -25.67 58.56 -4.56
CA TRP A 117 -26.31 59.70 -3.91
C TRP A 117 -26.04 59.72 -2.39
N LEU A 118 -26.16 58.59 -1.69
CA LEU A 118 -25.85 58.45 -0.27
C LEU A 118 -24.40 58.83 0.03
N GLU A 119 -23.43 58.28 -0.72
CA GLU A 119 -22.02 58.65 -0.60
C GLU A 119 -21.78 60.14 -0.85
N THR A 120 -22.39 60.69 -1.90
CA THR A 120 -22.21 62.10 -2.26
C THR A 120 -22.74 63.03 -1.16
N ASN A 121 -23.89 62.71 -0.56
CA ASN A 121 -24.44 63.47 0.57
C ASN A 121 -23.59 63.32 1.84
N LYS A 122 -23.05 62.13 2.14
CA LYS A 122 -22.09 61.92 3.24
C LYS A 122 -20.83 62.78 3.06
N LYS A 123 -20.23 62.77 1.86
CA LYS A 123 -19.06 63.59 1.48
C LYS A 123 -19.39 65.10 1.53
N GLN A 124 -20.59 65.51 1.13
CA GLN A 124 -21.05 66.90 1.22
C GLN A 124 -21.25 67.35 2.67
N ILE A 125 -21.83 66.53 3.54
CA ILE A 125 -21.97 66.83 4.97
C ILE A 125 -20.60 66.94 5.65
N GLN A 126 -19.63 66.10 5.28
CA GLN A 126 -18.25 66.23 5.75
C GLN A 126 -17.65 67.58 5.32
N SER A 127 -17.75 67.96 4.04
CA SER A 127 -17.27 69.25 3.52
C SER A 127 -17.94 70.46 4.19
N LEU A 128 -19.28 70.44 4.35
CA LEU A 128 -20.01 71.49 5.08
C LEU A 128 -19.57 71.56 6.55
N THR A 129 -19.29 70.43 7.19
CA THR A 129 -18.76 70.38 8.56
C THR A 129 -17.36 70.98 8.64
N SER A 130 -16.47 70.68 7.68
CA SER A 130 -15.14 71.30 7.60
C SER A 130 -15.23 72.83 7.40
N ASN A 131 -16.10 73.30 6.50
CA ASN A 131 -16.32 74.72 6.26
C ASN A 131 -16.88 75.43 7.51
N LYS A 132 -17.77 74.75 8.25
CA LYS A 132 -18.28 75.24 9.54
C LYS A 132 -17.14 75.43 10.54
N ASN A 133 -16.28 74.42 10.72
CA ASN A 133 -15.16 74.47 11.66
C ASN A 133 -14.22 75.64 11.33
N ILE A 134 -13.86 75.82 10.05
CA ILE A 134 -13.03 76.94 9.56
C ILE A 134 -13.66 78.30 9.90
N LEU A 135 -14.98 78.44 9.80
CA LEU A 135 -15.68 79.66 10.20
C LEU A 135 -15.73 79.84 11.72
N GLU A 136 -15.87 78.78 12.51
CA GLU A 136 -15.84 78.85 13.98
C GLU A 136 -14.44 79.21 14.51
N GLU A 137 -13.37 78.73 13.87
CA GLU A 137 -11.98 79.14 14.10
C GLU A 137 -11.76 80.62 13.74
N LYS A 138 -12.07 81.03 12.50
CA LYS A 138 -12.03 82.43 12.02
C LYS A 138 -12.79 83.38 12.94
N ASN A 139 -13.96 82.97 13.44
CA ASN A 139 -14.78 83.77 14.33
C ASN A 139 -14.14 83.89 15.73
N THR A 140 -13.57 82.81 16.26
CA THR A 140 -12.76 82.82 17.49
C THR A 140 -11.55 83.76 17.37
N GLU A 141 -10.83 83.74 16.23
CA GLU A 141 -9.75 84.68 15.96
C GLU A 141 -10.24 86.14 15.92
N LEU A 142 -11.33 86.42 15.19
CA LEU A 142 -11.90 87.77 15.08
C LEU A 142 -12.37 88.30 16.43
N LEU A 143 -12.95 87.45 17.29
CA LEU A 143 -13.31 87.77 18.67
C LEU A 143 -12.07 88.11 19.51
N ALA A 144 -10.99 87.32 19.40
CA ALA A 144 -9.73 87.60 20.09
C ALA A 144 -9.06 88.90 19.58
N GLN A 145 -9.13 89.18 18.27
CA GLN A 145 -8.67 90.45 17.69
C GLN A 145 -9.52 91.63 18.19
N LEU A 146 -10.84 91.48 18.27
CA LEU A 146 -11.74 92.51 18.80
C LEU A 146 -11.49 92.77 20.29
N ALA A 147 -11.18 91.74 21.08
CA ALA A 147 -10.78 91.89 22.49
C ALA A 147 -9.46 92.68 22.62
N LYS A 148 -8.43 92.31 21.85
CA LYS A 148 -7.14 93.04 21.80
C LYS A 148 -7.32 94.50 21.34
N GLU A 149 -8.17 94.76 20.34
CA GLU A 149 -8.50 96.14 19.92
C GLU A 149 -9.30 96.92 20.97
N LYS A 150 -10.18 96.27 21.75
CA LYS A 150 -10.95 96.91 22.83
C LYS A 150 -10.04 97.44 23.95
N GLN A 151 -8.96 96.72 24.29
CA GLN A 151 -8.04 97.02 25.39
C GLN A 151 -7.12 98.25 25.17
N LYS A 152 -7.01 98.79 23.94
CA LYS A 152 -6.07 99.89 23.64
C LYS A 152 -6.40 101.22 24.33
N ASN A 153 -5.36 102.01 24.62
CA ASN A 153 -5.41 103.31 25.31
C ASN A 153 -6.23 104.39 24.57
N ILE A 154 -6.67 105.42 25.31
CA ILE A 154 -7.70 106.40 24.89
C ILE A 154 -7.45 107.04 23.52
N VAL A 155 -6.23 107.52 23.24
CA VAL A 155 -5.90 108.12 21.92
C VAL A 155 -6.07 107.11 20.77
N ALA A 156 -5.71 105.84 21.00
CA ALA A 156 -5.94 104.76 20.04
C ALA A 156 -7.42 104.31 19.97
N LYS A 157 -8.26 104.59 20.97
CA LYS A 157 -9.71 104.29 20.91
C LYS A 157 -10.41 105.08 19.80
N LEU A 158 -10.04 106.36 19.61
CA LEU A 158 -10.60 107.22 18.57
C LEU A 158 -10.32 106.67 17.16
N TYR A 159 -9.06 106.37 16.84
CA TYR A 159 -8.69 105.83 15.52
C TYR A 159 -9.08 104.35 15.32
N SER A 160 -9.13 103.54 16.38
CA SER A 160 -9.54 102.13 16.28
C SER A 160 -11.04 101.92 16.09
N LEU A 161 -11.91 102.93 16.26
CA LEU A 161 -13.37 102.78 16.12
C LEU A 161 -13.76 102.16 14.76
N LYS A 162 -13.18 102.66 13.66
CA LYS A 162 -13.41 102.11 12.30
C LYS A 162 -12.99 100.64 12.17
N LYS A 163 -11.89 100.24 12.83
CA LYS A 163 -11.43 98.84 12.85
C LYS A 163 -12.30 97.94 13.74
N ARG A 164 -12.73 98.44 14.91
CA ARG A 164 -13.66 97.74 15.82
C ARG A 164 -15.01 97.49 15.15
N LEU A 165 -15.54 98.48 14.42
CA LEU A 165 -16.77 98.33 13.63
C LEU A 165 -16.59 97.30 12.51
N LYS A 166 -15.48 97.34 11.75
CA LYS A 166 -15.19 96.33 10.72
C LYS A 166 -15.12 94.91 11.31
N LEU A 167 -14.34 94.71 12.39
CA LEU A 167 -14.26 93.41 13.08
C LEU A 167 -15.63 92.94 13.58
N THR A 168 -16.44 93.83 14.15
CA THR A 168 -17.79 93.50 14.64
C THR A 168 -18.73 93.13 13.49
N SER A 169 -18.58 93.75 12.31
CA SER A 169 -19.30 93.36 11.10
C SER A 169 -18.89 91.96 10.63
N GLN A 170 -17.59 91.69 10.55
CA GLN A 170 -17.05 90.40 10.10
C GLN A 170 -17.39 89.25 11.07
N ILE A 171 -17.51 89.53 12.37
CA ILE A 171 -18.02 88.58 13.37
C ILE A 171 -19.50 88.27 13.10
N LYS A 172 -20.35 89.29 12.91
CA LYS A 172 -21.78 89.07 12.60
C LYS A 172 -22.01 88.32 11.29
N GLU A 173 -21.22 88.66 10.27
CA GLU A 173 -21.18 88.00 8.97
C GLU A 173 -20.81 86.52 9.13
N SER A 174 -19.66 86.22 9.76
CA SER A 174 -19.23 84.84 10.04
C SER A 174 -20.20 84.06 10.93
N GLN A 175 -20.87 84.72 11.90
CA GLN A 175 -21.91 84.09 12.72
C GLN A 175 -23.15 83.73 11.90
N GLY A 176 -23.57 84.59 10.96
CA GLY A 176 -24.64 84.30 10.01
C GLY A 176 -24.29 83.13 9.09
N GLU A 177 -23.08 83.11 8.54
CA GLU A 177 -22.55 82.00 7.74
C GLU A 177 -22.55 80.68 8.54
N THR A 178 -22.07 80.68 9.80
CA THR A 178 -22.10 79.51 10.68
C THR A 178 -23.53 79.04 11.02
N VAL A 179 -24.50 79.95 11.21
CA VAL A 179 -25.91 79.57 11.43
C VAL A 179 -26.49 78.92 10.17
N ASN A 180 -26.27 79.51 9.00
CA ASN A 180 -26.73 78.95 7.72
C ASN A 180 -26.14 77.55 7.47
N LEU A 181 -24.83 77.36 7.72
CA LEU A 181 -24.20 76.04 7.62
C LEU A 181 -24.76 75.03 8.63
N ASN A 182 -25.02 75.43 9.88
CA ASN A 182 -25.67 74.53 10.85
C ASN A 182 -27.06 74.09 10.37
N GLN A 183 -27.84 74.98 9.77
CA GLN A 183 -29.13 74.63 9.17
C GLN A 183 -28.96 73.64 8.00
N SER A 184 -28.10 73.94 7.02
CA SER A 184 -27.88 73.05 5.87
C SER A 184 -27.30 71.68 6.27
N ILE A 185 -26.42 71.62 7.28
CA ILE A 185 -25.93 70.36 7.85
C ILE A 185 -27.07 69.59 8.54
N GLY A 186 -27.95 70.28 9.26
CA GLY A 186 -29.13 69.68 9.90
C GLY A 186 -30.10 69.09 8.87
N GLU A 187 -30.46 69.86 7.84
CA GLU A 187 -31.35 69.43 6.74
C GLU A 187 -30.76 68.24 5.96
N ALA A 188 -29.47 68.28 5.63
CA ALA A 188 -28.80 67.18 4.93
C ALA A 188 -28.67 65.92 5.79
N LYS A 189 -28.36 66.05 7.09
CA LYS A 189 -28.34 64.91 8.02
C LYS A 189 -29.73 64.31 8.22
N LEU A 190 -30.77 65.13 8.34
CA LEU A 190 -32.15 64.66 8.50
C LEU A 190 -32.64 63.93 7.24
N ARG A 191 -32.28 64.42 6.03
CA ARG A 191 -32.51 63.67 4.78
C ARG A 191 -31.80 62.32 4.75
N LEU A 192 -30.52 62.25 5.13
CA LEU A 192 -29.83 60.94 5.24
C LEU A 192 -30.52 60.02 6.26
N GLN A 193 -30.88 60.52 7.44
CA GLN A 193 -31.54 59.73 8.50
C GLN A 193 -32.91 59.18 8.09
N GLN A 194 -33.62 59.83 7.16
CA GLN A 194 -34.87 59.34 6.59
C GLN A 194 -34.65 58.32 5.47
N ILE A 195 -33.63 58.52 4.64
CA ILE A 195 -33.41 57.78 3.39
C ILE A 195 -32.54 56.53 3.59
N GLU A 196 -31.43 56.65 4.33
CA GLU A 196 -30.41 55.61 4.46
C GLU A 196 -30.93 54.31 5.12
N PRO A 197 -31.71 54.34 6.22
CA PRO A 197 -32.23 53.10 6.81
C PRO A 197 -33.20 52.38 5.87
N VAL A 198 -34.05 53.13 5.16
CA VAL A 198 -35.03 52.56 4.21
C VAL A 198 -34.31 51.94 3.01
N PHE A 199 -33.26 52.59 2.49
CA PHE A 199 -32.44 52.01 1.44
C PHE A 199 -31.76 50.72 1.88
N ASN A 200 -31.15 50.71 3.08
CA ASN A 200 -30.45 49.53 3.61
C ASN A 200 -31.41 48.34 3.75
N THR A 201 -32.57 48.50 4.38
CA THR A 201 -33.57 47.42 4.50
C THR A 201 -34.11 46.93 3.16
N LEU A 202 -34.30 47.81 2.18
CA LEU A 202 -34.67 47.37 0.82
C LEU A 202 -33.51 46.60 0.17
N ASN A 203 -32.25 46.97 0.39
CA ASN A 203 -31.10 46.28 -0.18
C ASN A 203 -30.79 44.94 0.50
N GLU A 204 -31.02 44.82 1.81
CA GLU A 204 -31.03 43.55 2.57
C GLU A 204 -32.06 42.58 1.96
N GLN A 205 -33.29 43.05 1.69
CA GLN A 205 -34.32 42.25 1.00
C GLN A 205 -33.89 41.85 -0.42
N ARG A 206 -33.19 42.72 -1.17
CA ARG A 206 -32.63 42.35 -2.48
C ARG A 206 -31.55 41.26 -2.37
N GLN A 207 -30.71 41.29 -1.32
CA GLN A 207 -29.74 40.23 -1.05
C GLN A 207 -30.45 38.91 -0.69
N GLU A 208 -31.49 38.92 0.15
CA GLU A 208 -32.29 37.71 0.44
C GLU A 208 -32.87 37.07 -0.84
N PHE A 209 -33.46 37.88 -1.73
CA PHE A 209 -34.04 37.36 -2.97
C PHE A 209 -32.96 36.84 -3.95
N ALA A 210 -31.75 37.40 -3.94
CA ALA A 210 -30.62 36.86 -4.69
C ALA A 210 -30.12 35.51 -4.12
N ILE A 211 -30.08 35.37 -2.80
CA ILE A 211 -29.81 34.08 -2.13
C ILE A 211 -30.88 33.06 -2.55
N LYS A 212 -32.17 33.41 -2.50
CA LYS A 212 -33.29 32.54 -2.95
C LYS A 212 -33.21 32.17 -4.44
N ALA A 213 -32.72 33.05 -5.31
CA ALA A 213 -32.48 32.70 -6.72
C ALA A 213 -31.34 31.68 -6.90
N THR A 214 -30.34 31.70 -6.03
CA THR A 214 -29.23 30.73 -6.06
C THR A 214 -29.62 29.42 -5.39
N GLU A 215 -30.37 29.49 -4.30
CA GLU A 215 -31.02 28.35 -3.65
C GLU A 215 -31.91 27.57 -4.64
N GLN A 216 -32.56 28.25 -5.58
CA GLN A 216 -33.30 27.64 -6.70
C GLN A 216 -32.41 27.13 -7.84
N LEU A 217 -31.19 27.65 -8.00
CA LEU A 217 -30.25 27.15 -9.01
C LEU A 217 -29.67 25.79 -8.62
N PHE A 218 -29.43 25.55 -7.33
CA PHE A 218 -28.93 24.26 -6.82
C PHE A 218 -29.81 23.05 -7.20
N PRO A 219 -31.14 23.00 -6.96
CA PRO A 219 -31.98 21.88 -7.39
C PRO A 219 -32.09 21.77 -8.92
N ILE A 220 -31.91 22.87 -9.69
CA ILE A 220 -31.81 22.79 -11.16
C ILE A 220 -30.53 22.05 -11.56
N VAL A 221 -29.38 22.36 -10.95
CA VAL A 221 -28.13 21.63 -11.19
C VAL A 221 -28.29 20.15 -10.83
N ILE A 222 -28.88 19.85 -9.67
CA ILE A 222 -29.10 18.47 -9.18
C ILE A 222 -30.04 17.69 -10.11
N GLU A 223 -31.13 18.31 -10.58
CA GLU A 223 -32.12 17.68 -11.48
C GLU A 223 -31.53 17.40 -12.87
N GLU A 224 -30.82 18.36 -13.45
CA GLU A 224 -30.21 18.20 -14.77
C GLU A 224 -29.05 17.19 -14.75
N GLN A 225 -28.27 17.13 -13.66
CA GLN A 225 -27.26 16.07 -13.46
C GLN A 225 -27.89 14.69 -13.22
N ARG A 226 -29.06 14.62 -12.57
CA ARG A 226 -29.86 13.38 -12.48
C ARG A 226 -30.34 12.91 -13.86
N GLN A 227 -30.79 13.82 -14.72
CA GLN A 227 -31.16 13.49 -16.10
C GLN A 227 -29.96 12.98 -16.92
N LEU A 228 -28.74 13.53 -16.69
CA LEU A 228 -27.52 12.98 -17.28
C LEU A 228 -27.21 11.56 -16.75
N LYS A 229 -27.42 11.30 -15.45
CA LYS A 229 -27.30 9.96 -14.85
C LYS A 229 -28.23 8.98 -15.54
N ASP A 230 -29.53 9.29 -15.62
CA ASP A 230 -30.56 8.43 -16.20
C ASP A 230 -30.23 8.05 -17.66
N ARG A 231 -29.60 8.97 -18.42
CA ARG A 231 -29.12 8.69 -19.77
C ARG A 231 -27.85 7.81 -19.79
N LEU A 232 -26.93 8.00 -18.85
CA LEU A 232 -25.71 7.19 -18.72
C LEU A 232 -25.96 5.77 -18.21
N ILE A 233 -26.99 5.57 -17.38
CA ILE A 233 -27.39 4.24 -16.88
C ILE A 233 -28.41 3.52 -17.79
N SER A 234 -28.67 4.05 -18.98
CA SER A 234 -29.61 3.45 -19.92
C SER A 234 -29.10 2.11 -20.47
N PRO A 235 -29.98 1.14 -20.80
CA PRO A 235 -29.58 -0.20 -21.23
C PRO A 235 -28.64 -0.20 -22.45
N GLU A 236 -28.78 0.75 -23.36
CA GLU A 236 -27.92 0.89 -24.54
C GLU A 236 -26.47 1.19 -24.14
N VAL A 237 -26.27 2.03 -23.12
CA VAL A 237 -24.93 2.41 -22.61
C VAL A 237 -24.32 1.27 -21.82
N LYS A 238 -25.09 0.62 -20.95
CA LYS A 238 -24.65 -0.56 -20.18
C LYS A 238 -24.23 -1.72 -21.08
N ASN A 239 -24.99 -1.99 -22.14
CA ASN A 239 -24.62 -2.99 -23.14
C ASN A 239 -23.31 -2.61 -23.86
N GLU A 240 -23.09 -1.33 -24.16
CA GLU A 240 -21.86 -0.90 -24.84
C GLU A 240 -20.63 -0.91 -23.92
N LEU A 241 -20.79 -0.59 -22.64
CA LEU A 241 -19.75 -0.78 -21.63
C LEU A 241 -19.43 -2.28 -21.44
N ASN A 242 -20.44 -3.14 -21.39
CA ASN A 242 -20.24 -4.60 -21.36
C ASN A 242 -19.51 -5.09 -22.63
N ASN A 243 -19.82 -4.58 -23.82
CA ASN A 243 -19.07 -4.88 -25.05
C ASN A 243 -17.58 -4.51 -24.93
N ASP A 244 -17.28 -3.31 -24.42
CA ASP A 244 -15.90 -2.84 -24.23
C ASP A 244 -15.16 -3.59 -23.09
N LEU A 245 -15.87 -4.13 -22.09
CA LEU A 245 -15.34 -5.02 -21.04
C LEU A 245 -14.89 -6.38 -21.61
N ILE A 246 -15.73 -7.04 -22.41
CA ILE A 246 -15.36 -8.29 -23.09
C ILE A 246 -14.13 -8.04 -23.99
N ALA A 247 -14.14 -6.93 -24.74
CA ALA A 247 -13.07 -6.57 -25.67
C ALA A 247 -11.74 -6.25 -24.95
N GLU A 248 -11.77 -5.85 -23.68
CA GLU A 248 -10.57 -5.59 -22.88
C GLU A 248 -10.02 -6.86 -22.21
N LYS A 249 -10.89 -7.69 -21.63
CA LYS A 249 -10.49 -8.86 -20.83
C LYS A 249 -10.31 -10.14 -21.66
N VAL A 250 -11.18 -10.38 -22.64
CA VAL A 250 -11.19 -11.64 -23.42
C VAL A 250 -10.31 -11.57 -24.66
N LEU A 251 -10.33 -10.43 -25.38
CA LEU A 251 -9.63 -10.31 -26.65
C LEU A 251 -8.10 -10.52 -26.58
N PRO A 252 -7.36 -10.08 -25.54
CA PRO A 252 -5.94 -10.39 -25.40
C PRO A 252 -5.70 -11.90 -25.27
N LYS A 253 -6.53 -12.59 -24.47
CA LYS A 253 -6.39 -14.04 -24.26
C LYS A 253 -6.80 -14.83 -25.51
N LEU A 254 -7.85 -14.43 -26.22
CA LEU A 254 -8.18 -15.02 -27.53
C LEU A 254 -7.02 -14.89 -28.52
N LYS A 255 -6.34 -13.74 -28.60
CA LYS A 255 -5.17 -13.56 -29.47
C LYS A 255 -4.03 -14.52 -29.10
N GLU A 256 -3.79 -14.74 -27.81
CA GLU A 256 -2.80 -15.72 -27.33
C GLU A 256 -3.21 -17.17 -27.69
N VAL A 257 -4.47 -17.55 -27.47
CA VAL A 257 -5.02 -18.88 -27.76
C VAL A 257 -5.06 -19.17 -29.28
N ILE A 258 -5.30 -18.15 -30.12
CA ILE A 258 -5.14 -18.20 -31.58
C ILE A 258 -3.67 -18.39 -31.97
N ALA A 259 -2.75 -17.60 -31.40
CA ALA A 259 -1.32 -17.69 -31.70
C ALA A 259 -0.74 -19.06 -31.30
N ASN A 260 -1.24 -19.64 -30.21
CA ASN A 260 -0.94 -20.99 -29.74
C ASN A 260 -1.66 -22.10 -30.54
N GLY A 261 -2.37 -21.77 -31.63
CA GLY A 261 -3.01 -22.72 -32.55
C GLY A 261 -4.17 -23.53 -31.96
N LYS A 262 -4.72 -23.12 -30.80
CA LYS A 262 -5.76 -23.89 -30.08
C LYS A 262 -7.15 -23.69 -30.69
N ILE A 263 -7.46 -22.46 -31.08
CA ILE A 263 -8.72 -22.10 -31.76
C ILE A 263 -8.41 -21.31 -33.03
N THR A 264 -9.31 -21.39 -34.01
CA THR A 264 -9.23 -20.58 -35.23
C THR A 264 -9.67 -19.13 -34.98
N HIS A 265 -9.33 -18.22 -35.91
CA HIS A 265 -9.86 -16.85 -35.90
C HIS A 265 -11.41 -16.82 -35.98
N GLU A 266 -12.00 -17.80 -36.67
CA GLU A 266 -13.45 -17.92 -36.85
C GLU A 266 -14.12 -18.37 -35.55
N GLU A 267 -13.57 -19.38 -34.86
CA GLU A 267 -14.02 -19.82 -33.54
C GLU A 267 -13.82 -18.76 -32.46
N ALA A 268 -12.75 -17.97 -32.52
CA ALA A 268 -12.54 -16.85 -31.60
C ALA A 268 -13.55 -15.71 -31.82
N LYS A 269 -13.94 -15.46 -33.07
CA LYS A 269 -15.04 -14.54 -33.39
C LYS A 269 -16.38 -15.10 -32.89
N GLU A 270 -16.65 -16.37 -33.14
CA GLU A 270 -17.85 -17.07 -32.66
C GLU A 270 -17.96 -16.97 -31.14
N TYR A 271 -16.87 -17.22 -30.40
CA TYR A 271 -16.82 -17.07 -28.94
C TYR A 271 -17.19 -15.65 -28.48
N MET A 272 -16.62 -14.62 -29.12
CA MET A 272 -16.94 -13.21 -28.81
C MET A 272 -18.41 -12.87 -29.10
N ASP A 273 -18.97 -13.35 -30.21
CA ASP A 273 -20.35 -13.05 -30.59
C ASP A 273 -21.36 -13.86 -29.72
N LEU A 274 -21.03 -15.10 -29.34
CA LEU A 274 -21.80 -15.89 -28.35
C LEU A 274 -21.77 -15.26 -26.95
N LEU A 275 -20.64 -14.71 -26.50
CA LEU A 275 -20.56 -13.98 -25.23
C LEU A 275 -21.48 -12.76 -25.22
N LYS A 276 -21.49 -11.95 -26.29
CA LYS A 276 -22.42 -10.81 -26.42
C LYS A 276 -23.89 -11.27 -26.38
N ILE A 277 -24.22 -12.36 -27.07
CA ILE A 277 -25.57 -12.94 -27.07
C ILE A 277 -25.98 -13.45 -25.68
N ARG A 278 -25.05 -14.01 -24.90
CA ARG A 278 -25.30 -14.40 -23.50
C ARG A 278 -25.56 -13.15 -22.65
N LEU A 279 -24.74 -12.12 -22.80
CA LEU A 279 -24.83 -10.88 -22.02
C LEU A 279 -26.07 -10.04 -22.32
N SER A 280 -26.53 -9.98 -23.57
CA SER A 280 -27.76 -9.27 -23.93
C SER A 280 -29.05 -10.01 -23.51
N LYS A 281 -28.96 -11.25 -23.03
CA LYS A 281 -30.08 -12.09 -22.57
C LYS A 281 -30.03 -12.37 -21.06
N GLY A 282 -28.84 -12.31 -20.48
CA GLY A 282 -28.55 -12.57 -19.08
C GLY A 282 -28.56 -14.05 -18.72
N ASN A 283 -27.79 -14.40 -17.68
CA ASN A 283 -27.95 -15.67 -16.99
C ASN A 283 -29.21 -15.60 -16.12
N ASN A 284 -30.39 -15.74 -16.75
CA ASN A 284 -31.66 -15.97 -16.07
C ASN A 284 -31.68 -17.37 -15.45
N THR A 285 -30.93 -17.53 -14.36
CA THR A 285 -30.88 -18.73 -13.49
C THR A 285 -32.26 -19.08 -12.96
N ASN A 286 -33.10 -18.06 -12.72
CA ASN A 286 -34.51 -18.20 -12.42
C ASN A 286 -35.32 -18.58 -13.68
N ARG A 287 -35.24 -19.86 -14.06
CA ARG A 287 -35.81 -20.48 -15.27
C ARG A 287 -37.36 -20.47 -15.35
N ASN A 288 -38.03 -19.66 -14.54
CA ASN A 288 -39.49 -19.55 -14.44
C ASN A 288 -39.98 -18.26 -15.12
N GLY A 289 -40.58 -18.37 -16.31
CA GLY A 289 -41.20 -17.25 -17.04
C GLY A 289 -40.71 -17.07 -18.48
N ILE A 290 -39.51 -17.54 -18.80
CA ILE A 290 -38.96 -17.59 -20.17
C ILE A 290 -39.52 -18.76 -20.98
N SER A 291 -39.59 -18.60 -22.31
CA SER A 291 -40.16 -19.60 -23.22
C SER A 291 -39.27 -20.84 -23.41
N LYS A 292 -39.86 -21.89 -23.98
CA LYS A 292 -39.17 -23.17 -24.24
C LYS A 292 -38.14 -23.04 -25.37
N GLU A 293 -38.39 -22.19 -26.36
CA GLU A 293 -37.44 -21.86 -27.43
C GLU A 293 -36.27 -21.01 -26.91
N GLU A 294 -36.51 -19.98 -26.09
CA GLU A 294 -35.46 -19.17 -25.48
C GLU A 294 -34.54 -20.01 -24.59
N LYS A 295 -35.12 -20.85 -23.73
CA LYS A 295 -34.35 -21.74 -22.86
C LYS A 295 -33.42 -22.67 -23.65
N LYS A 296 -33.93 -23.31 -24.72
CA LYS A 296 -33.10 -24.12 -25.63
C LYS A 296 -31.97 -23.30 -26.28
N THR A 297 -32.26 -22.05 -26.64
CA THR A 297 -31.28 -21.15 -27.29
C THR A 297 -30.17 -20.77 -26.31
N ILE A 298 -30.50 -20.54 -25.03
CA ILE A 298 -29.53 -20.29 -23.96
C ILE A 298 -28.70 -21.56 -23.72
N GLU A 299 -29.33 -22.72 -23.49
CA GLU A 299 -28.64 -23.99 -23.23
C GLU A 299 -27.68 -24.39 -24.38
N ALA A 300 -28.05 -24.12 -25.64
CA ALA A 300 -27.16 -24.32 -26.80
C ALA A 300 -26.00 -23.30 -26.86
N THR A 301 -26.24 -22.04 -26.48
CA THR A 301 -25.20 -20.99 -26.40
C THR A 301 -24.17 -21.32 -25.33
N GLU A 302 -24.62 -21.73 -24.13
CA GLU A 302 -23.76 -22.16 -23.03
C GLU A 302 -22.93 -23.39 -23.41
N HIS A 303 -23.55 -24.42 -23.99
CA HIS A 303 -22.84 -25.61 -24.44
C HIS A 303 -21.76 -25.29 -25.49
N ARG A 304 -22.01 -24.35 -26.42
CA ARG A 304 -21.02 -23.95 -27.43
C ARG A 304 -19.89 -23.11 -26.85
N LEU A 305 -20.17 -22.19 -25.93
CA LEU A 305 -19.14 -21.44 -25.18
C LEU A 305 -18.23 -22.39 -24.39
N ASN A 306 -18.80 -23.33 -23.63
CA ASN A 306 -18.05 -24.28 -22.83
C ASN A 306 -17.18 -25.22 -23.70
N TYR A 307 -17.67 -25.61 -24.88
CA TYR A 307 -16.87 -26.37 -25.86
C TYR A 307 -15.66 -25.57 -26.37
N LEU A 308 -15.86 -24.30 -26.70
CA LEU A 308 -14.81 -23.42 -27.22
C LEU A 308 -13.76 -23.10 -26.15
N ASP A 309 -14.15 -22.94 -24.88
CA ASP A 309 -13.19 -22.79 -23.79
C ASP A 309 -12.46 -24.10 -23.45
N PHE A 310 -13.14 -25.26 -23.47
CA PHE A 310 -12.46 -26.55 -23.36
C PHE A 310 -11.40 -26.74 -24.45
N LYS A 311 -11.70 -26.33 -25.70
CA LYS A 311 -10.74 -26.28 -26.81
C LYS A 311 -9.58 -25.29 -26.57
N SER A 312 -9.78 -24.27 -25.73
CA SER A 312 -8.76 -23.32 -25.27
C SER A 312 -7.80 -23.90 -24.21
N ASN A 313 -8.01 -25.15 -23.75
CA ASN A 313 -7.47 -25.73 -22.52
C ASN A 313 -7.98 -25.01 -21.23
N ASN A 314 -9.21 -24.48 -21.22
CA ASN A 314 -9.77 -23.69 -20.11
C ASN A 314 -8.89 -22.47 -19.73
N THR A 315 -8.30 -21.81 -20.74
CA THR A 315 -7.39 -20.67 -20.53
C THR A 315 -8.04 -19.32 -20.79
N LEU A 316 -9.27 -19.27 -21.33
CA LEU A 316 -10.02 -18.02 -21.46
C LEU A 316 -10.53 -17.61 -20.07
N PRO A 317 -10.53 -16.30 -19.73
CA PRO A 317 -11.00 -15.87 -18.43
C PRO A 317 -12.49 -16.15 -18.27
N ASP A 318 -12.87 -16.85 -17.21
CA ASP A 318 -14.29 -17.07 -16.87
C ASP A 318 -14.93 -15.77 -16.40
N ILE A 319 -15.42 -15.01 -17.39
CA ILE A 319 -16.28 -13.84 -17.23
C ILE A 319 -17.75 -14.28 -17.17
N SER A 320 -18.08 -15.50 -17.61
CA SER A 320 -19.42 -16.06 -17.53
C SER A 320 -19.95 -16.09 -16.10
N LEU A 321 -19.21 -16.68 -15.16
CA LEU A 321 -19.61 -16.70 -13.74
C LEU A 321 -19.52 -15.33 -13.03
N ARG A 322 -18.98 -14.29 -13.69
CA ARG A 322 -18.85 -12.91 -13.17
C ARG A 322 -19.86 -11.93 -13.74
N ILE A 323 -20.70 -12.41 -14.66
CA ILE A 323 -21.87 -11.70 -15.17
C ILE A 323 -23.08 -12.67 -15.12
N ASP A 324 -23.12 -13.45 -14.03
CA ASP A 324 -24.10 -14.51 -13.74
C ASP A 324 -25.50 -13.95 -13.41
N ASP A 325 -25.62 -12.64 -13.21
CA ASP A 325 -26.89 -11.95 -13.05
C ASP A 325 -26.80 -10.54 -13.66
N ILE A 326 -27.72 -10.19 -14.57
CA ILE A 326 -27.82 -8.81 -15.10
C ILE A 326 -28.16 -7.84 -13.96
N THR A 327 -28.95 -8.27 -12.97
CA THR A 327 -29.47 -7.37 -11.93
C THR A 327 -28.38 -6.86 -10.98
N THR A 328 -27.31 -7.62 -10.73
CA THR A 328 -26.12 -7.11 -10.03
C THR A 328 -25.13 -6.44 -10.99
N ALA A 329 -24.98 -6.95 -12.21
CA ALA A 329 -24.06 -6.37 -13.21
C ALA A 329 -24.37 -4.90 -13.55
N ASP A 330 -25.66 -4.56 -13.65
CA ASP A 330 -26.15 -3.20 -13.88
C ASP A 330 -25.91 -2.28 -12.67
N ALA A 331 -26.14 -2.78 -11.45
CA ALA A 331 -26.05 -2.00 -10.22
C ALA A 331 -24.64 -1.41 -9.99
N TYR A 332 -23.58 -2.09 -10.45
CA TYR A 332 -22.23 -1.55 -10.43
C TYR A 332 -22.10 -0.30 -11.33
N TYR A 333 -22.56 -0.33 -12.58
CA TYR A 333 -22.52 0.87 -13.45
C TYR A 333 -23.39 2.00 -12.89
N ASP A 334 -24.56 1.66 -12.33
CA ASP A 334 -25.46 2.63 -11.72
C ASP A 334 -24.77 3.38 -10.59
N LYS A 335 -24.06 2.66 -9.70
CA LYS A 335 -23.31 3.23 -8.57
C LYS A 335 -22.03 3.95 -9.01
N ILE A 336 -21.36 3.50 -10.07
CA ILE A 336 -20.21 4.19 -10.66
C ILE A 336 -20.61 5.56 -11.20
N PHE A 337 -21.67 5.65 -12.02
CA PHE A 337 -22.14 6.93 -12.57
C PHE A 337 -22.79 7.81 -11.50
N ASP A 338 -23.48 7.23 -10.51
CA ASP A 338 -23.96 7.95 -9.32
C ASP A 338 -22.81 8.64 -8.57
N THR A 339 -21.70 7.92 -8.34
CA THR A 339 -20.50 8.46 -7.66
C THR A 339 -19.84 9.60 -8.44
N LEU A 340 -19.64 9.42 -9.75
CA LEU A 340 -19.04 10.44 -10.62
C LEU A 340 -19.89 11.71 -10.73
N LEU A 341 -21.21 11.57 -10.85
CA LEU A 341 -22.12 12.70 -11.00
C LEU A 341 -22.42 13.41 -9.68
N ARG A 342 -22.34 12.72 -8.52
CA ARG A 342 -22.32 13.39 -7.21
C ARG A 342 -21.16 14.35 -7.08
N GLN A 343 -19.94 13.92 -7.44
CA GLN A 343 -18.76 14.80 -7.41
C GLN A 343 -18.89 15.98 -8.38
N ALA A 344 -19.33 15.74 -9.61
CA ALA A 344 -19.60 16.82 -10.58
C ALA A 344 -20.67 17.81 -10.09
N THR A 345 -21.70 17.32 -9.39
CA THR A 345 -22.75 18.16 -8.78
C THR A 345 -22.21 18.94 -7.60
N LYS A 346 -21.41 18.30 -6.71
CA LYS A 346 -20.76 18.93 -5.56
C LYS A 346 -19.85 20.08 -6.02
N GLU A 347 -18.88 19.81 -6.89
CA GLU A 347 -17.95 20.82 -7.39
C GLU A 347 -18.68 21.98 -8.10
N LYS A 348 -19.80 21.69 -8.79
CA LYS A 348 -20.61 22.76 -9.40
C LYS A 348 -21.35 23.60 -8.36
N ILE A 349 -21.88 23.01 -7.29
CA ILE A 349 -22.51 23.73 -6.18
C ILE A 349 -21.46 24.55 -5.42
N GLU A 350 -20.28 24.00 -5.15
CA GLU A 350 -19.15 24.70 -4.52
C GLU A 350 -18.65 25.87 -5.39
N GLN A 351 -18.54 25.69 -6.71
CA GLN A 351 -18.22 26.78 -7.64
C GLN A 351 -19.26 27.90 -7.60
N LEU A 352 -20.55 27.57 -7.62
CA LEU A 352 -21.64 28.55 -7.56
C LEU A 352 -21.67 29.26 -6.20
N ARG A 353 -21.50 28.51 -5.09
CA ARG A 353 -21.30 29.04 -3.74
C ARG A 353 -20.18 30.08 -3.74
N ASP A 354 -18.96 29.71 -4.13
CA ASP A 354 -17.82 30.60 -3.96
C ASP A 354 -17.80 31.76 -4.96
N THR A 355 -18.44 31.62 -6.13
CA THR A 355 -18.69 32.72 -7.07
C THR A 355 -19.63 33.77 -6.46
N PHE A 356 -20.81 33.37 -6.01
CA PHE A 356 -21.84 34.31 -5.55
C PHE A 356 -21.62 34.82 -4.11
N ARG A 357 -20.87 34.07 -3.29
CA ARG A 357 -20.45 34.46 -1.93
C ARG A 357 -19.47 35.63 -1.91
N ALA A 358 -18.87 35.98 -3.05
CA ALA A 358 -18.03 37.16 -3.19
C ALA A 358 -18.84 38.46 -3.00
N SER A 359 -20.05 38.53 -3.54
CA SER A 359 -20.92 39.72 -3.58
C SER A 359 -21.90 39.83 -2.41
N LEU A 360 -21.69 39.04 -1.34
CA LEU A 360 -22.51 39.04 -0.11
C LEU A 360 -21.69 39.47 1.11
N ASP A 361 -22.33 40.27 1.96
CA ASP A 361 -21.79 40.80 3.21
C ASP A 361 -22.25 40.00 4.45
N GLY A 362 -21.47 40.09 5.53
CA GLY A 362 -21.87 39.70 6.89
C GLY A 362 -22.60 38.36 7.02
N GLU A 363 -23.74 38.38 7.71
CA GLU A 363 -24.55 37.20 8.01
C GLU A 363 -25.10 36.52 6.74
N ASN A 364 -25.43 37.28 5.70
CA ASN A 364 -25.90 36.76 4.41
C ASN A 364 -24.84 35.86 3.74
N LYS A 365 -23.56 36.21 3.89
CA LYS A 365 -22.41 35.41 3.40
C LYS A 365 -22.24 34.07 4.13
N GLU A 366 -22.65 34.00 5.39
CA GLU A 366 -22.63 32.77 6.21
C GLU A 366 -23.90 31.94 6.07
N HIS A 367 -25.06 32.59 5.89
CA HIS A 367 -26.33 31.93 5.61
C HIS A 367 -26.29 31.22 4.26
N PHE A 368 -25.81 31.92 3.21
CA PHE A 368 -25.66 31.33 1.88
C PHE A 368 -24.63 30.19 1.84
N ALA A 369 -23.54 30.29 2.61
CA ALA A 369 -22.61 29.19 2.78
C ALA A 369 -23.29 27.95 3.42
N ARG A 370 -24.07 28.14 4.49
CA ARG A 370 -24.83 27.06 5.14
C ARG A 370 -25.81 26.38 4.18
N ILE A 371 -26.59 27.13 3.39
CA ILE A 371 -27.50 26.56 2.38
C ILE A 371 -26.75 25.62 1.41
N ALA A 372 -25.55 26.00 0.98
CA ALA A 372 -24.75 25.16 0.08
C ALA A 372 -24.22 23.88 0.77
N GLU A 373 -23.74 23.97 2.01
CA GLU A 373 -23.32 22.79 2.78
C GLU A 373 -24.49 21.84 3.08
N ASP A 374 -25.64 22.38 3.52
CA ASP A 374 -26.85 21.61 3.83
C ASP A 374 -27.33 20.79 2.61
N ILE A 375 -27.21 21.36 1.39
CA ILE A 375 -27.55 20.70 0.12
C ILE A 375 -26.47 19.70 -0.33
N ILE A 376 -25.20 19.90 0.03
CA ILE A 376 -24.14 18.90 -0.20
C ILE A 376 -24.34 17.68 0.73
N ASP A 377 -24.88 17.88 1.94
CA ASP A 377 -25.07 16.83 2.94
C ASP A 377 -26.40 16.05 2.81
N ASP A 378 -27.54 16.72 2.63
CA ASP A 378 -28.85 16.08 2.36
C ASP A 378 -29.54 16.73 1.13
N PRO A 379 -29.07 16.47 -0.10
CA PRO A 379 -29.68 16.99 -1.31
C PRO A 379 -31.13 16.48 -1.47
N PRO A 380 -32.04 17.29 -2.04
CA PRO A 380 -33.46 16.96 -2.16
C PRO A 380 -33.71 15.73 -3.05
N LYS A 381 -33.87 14.57 -2.39
CA LYS A 381 -34.36 13.28 -2.94
C LYS A 381 -33.77 12.85 -4.29
N TRP A 382 -32.54 12.35 -4.26
CA TRP A 382 -32.21 11.21 -5.13
C TRP A 382 -32.80 9.94 -4.51
N GLU A 383 -33.48 9.10 -5.30
CA GLU A 383 -34.19 7.93 -4.75
C GLU A 383 -33.21 6.81 -4.39
N GLY A 384 -33.13 6.51 -3.10
CA GLY A 384 -32.20 5.56 -2.49
C GLY A 384 -32.43 5.50 -0.97
N LYS A 385 -31.75 4.58 -0.27
CA LYS A 385 -31.89 4.49 1.20
C LYS A 385 -31.23 5.70 1.88
N TYR A 386 -31.72 6.05 3.07
CA TYR A 386 -31.39 7.33 3.76
C TYR A 386 -29.89 7.63 3.98
N SER A 387 -29.01 6.63 3.93
CA SER A 387 -27.55 6.82 4.00
C SER A 387 -26.88 7.19 2.66
N GLU A 388 -27.57 7.07 1.53
CA GLU A 388 -27.01 7.24 0.18
C GLU A 388 -27.30 8.63 -0.42
N LYS A 389 -27.61 9.63 0.41
CA LYS A 389 -28.09 10.92 -0.08
C LYS A 389 -27.01 11.92 -0.43
N SER A 390 -25.99 12.10 0.42
CA SER A 390 -25.00 13.19 0.30
C SER A 390 -24.28 13.21 -1.06
N LEU A 391 -23.92 14.40 -1.51
CA LEU A 391 -23.00 14.60 -2.64
C LEU A 391 -21.53 14.43 -2.23
N ASP A 392 -21.21 14.47 -0.94
CA ASP A 392 -19.84 14.29 -0.45
C ASP A 392 -19.39 12.83 -0.47
N LEU A 393 -18.40 12.52 -1.30
CA LEU A 393 -17.91 11.15 -1.52
C LEU A 393 -17.29 10.49 -0.29
N ASN A 394 -17.00 11.22 0.78
CA ASN A 394 -16.57 10.64 2.06
C ASN A 394 -17.74 9.99 2.81
N LYS A 395 -18.99 10.39 2.51
CA LYS A 395 -20.22 9.93 3.19
C LYS A 395 -20.98 8.86 2.40
N VAL A 396 -20.67 8.70 1.11
CA VAL A 396 -21.24 7.66 0.21
C VAL A 396 -20.66 6.27 0.53
N ASP A 397 -21.44 5.19 0.35
CA ASP A 397 -20.90 3.82 0.46
C ASP A 397 -20.11 3.42 -0.81
N ILE A 398 -18.86 3.00 -0.62
CA ILE A 398 -17.98 2.48 -1.67
C ILE A 398 -17.98 0.94 -1.74
N GLY A 399 -18.93 0.25 -1.10
CA GLY A 399 -19.09 -1.21 -1.11
C GLY A 399 -18.94 -1.83 -2.50
N TYR A 400 -19.53 -1.20 -3.52
CA TYR A 400 -19.45 -1.62 -4.93
C TYR A 400 -18.03 -1.61 -5.53
N PHE A 401 -17.06 -0.93 -4.90
CA PHE A 401 -15.65 -0.93 -5.30
C PHE A 401 -14.80 -1.93 -4.52
N LYS A 402 -15.38 -2.65 -3.54
CA LYS A 402 -14.66 -3.66 -2.73
C LYS A 402 -14.51 -5.01 -3.46
N ASP A 403 -15.18 -5.18 -4.60
CA ASP A 403 -15.16 -6.37 -5.42
C ASP A 403 -14.60 -6.13 -6.82
N LEU A 404 -13.96 -7.18 -7.37
CA LEU A 404 -13.26 -7.13 -8.65
C LEU A 404 -14.19 -6.67 -9.77
N ASP A 405 -15.42 -7.18 -9.77
CA ASP A 405 -16.46 -6.90 -10.76
C ASP A 405 -16.81 -5.41 -10.87
N GLY A 406 -16.73 -4.66 -9.76
CA GLY A 406 -16.92 -3.21 -9.75
C GLY A 406 -15.68 -2.44 -10.23
N LEU A 407 -14.48 -2.91 -9.87
CA LEU A 407 -13.21 -2.31 -10.30
C LEU A 407 -12.94 -2.52 -11.79
N GLU A 408 -13.30 -3.68 -12.35
CA GLU A 408 -13.22 -3.95 -13.78
C GLU A 408 -14.24 -3.10 -14.58
N ARG A 409 -15.46 -2.91 -14.06
CA ARG A 409 -16.44 -1.99 -14.65
C ARG A 409 -15.98 -0.53 -14.56
N TRP A 410 -15.33 -0.14 -13.46
CA TRP A 410 -14.73 1.19 -13.30
C TRP A 410 -13.62 1.45 -14.33
N ALA A 411 -12.74 0.49 -14.60
CA ALA A 411 -11.71 0.61 -15.65
C ALA A 411 -12.34 0.83 -17.05
N VAL A 412 -13.49 0.23 -17.33
CA VAL A 412 -14.22 0.46 -18.58
C VAL A 412 -14.91 1.83 -18.59
N VAL A 413 -15.47 2.30 -17.48
CA VAL A 413 -16.00 3.68 -17.39
C VAL A 413 -14.89 4.73 -17.50
N LYS A 414 -13.68 4.46 -16.99
CA LYS A 414 -12.46 5.28 -17.19
C LYS A 414 -12.12 5.46 -18.66
N LYS A 415 -12.20 4.36 -19.44
CA LYS A 415 -11.99 4.31 -20.88
C LYS A 415 -13.10 5.02 -21.65
N PHE A 416 -14.35 4.85 -21.24
CA PHE A 416 -15.50 5.60 -21.75
C PHE A 416 -15.31 7.11 -21.54
N ALA A 417 -15.12 7.58 -20.30
CA ALA A 417 -14.95 9.00 -19.97
C ALA A 417 -13.84 9.66 -20.82
N LYS A 418 -12.66 9.02 -20.91
CA LYS A 418 -11.52 9.45 -21.74
C LYS A 418 -11.77 9.46 -23.26
N SER A 419 -12.92 8.99 -23.73
CA SER A 419 -13.31 8.92 -25.15
C SER A 419 -14.53 9.75 -25.53
N THR A 420 -15.27 10.25 -24.53
CA THR A 420 -16.59 10.89 -24.72
C THR A 420 -16.67 12.35 -24.24
N ASP A 421 -15.75 12.80 -23.38
CA ASP A 421 -15.82 14.08 -22.65
C ASP A 421 -17.13 14.28 -21.84
N VAL A 422 -17.86 13.18 -21.58
CA VAL A 422 -19.13 13.18 -20.83
C VAL A 422 -18.90 13.32 -19.33
N ILE A 423 -17.79 12.78 -18.82
CA ILE A 423 -17.32 13.02 -17.46
C ILE A 423 -15.99 13.78 -17.61
N PRO A 424 -15.83 14.98 -17.04
CA PRO A 424 -14.56 15.70 -17.10
C PRO A 424 -13.44 14.85 -16.46
N LYS A 425 -12.23 14.91 -17.02
CA LYS A 425 -11.09 14.11 -16.55
C LYS A 425 -10.75 14.44 -15.10
N GLU A 426 -10.93 15.69 -14.71
CA GLU A 426 -10.64 16.24 -13.39
C GLU A 426 -11.56 15.61 -12.33
N ILE A 427 -12.87 15.53 -12.61
CA ILE A 427 -13.85 14.81 -11.80
C ILE A 427 -13.45 13.34 -11.68
N PHE A 428 -13.14 12.70 -12.80
CA PHE A 428 -12.81 11.27 -12.83
C PHE A 428 -11.56 10.96 -11.99
N ASP A 429 -10.46 11.67 -12.22
CA ASP A 429 -9.19 11.47 -11.51
C ASP A 429 -9.33 11.82 -10.00
N HIS A 430 -10.17 12.78 -9.64
CA HIS A 430 -10.47 13.13 -8.23
C HIS A 430 -11.30 12.05 -7.53
N THR A 431 -12.41 11.60 -8.15
CA THR A 431 -13.23 10.49 -7.64
C THR A 431 -12.41 9.21 -7.52
N GLU A 432 -11.56 8.89 -8.52
CA GLU A 432 -10.67 7.72 -8.48
C GLU A 432 -9.75 7.75 -7.27
N LYS A 433 -9.15 8.92 -6.99
CA LYS A 433 -8.28 9.13 -5.82
C LYS A 433 -9.03 8.93 -4.49
N ILE A 434 -10.26 9.41 -4.36
CA ILE A 434 -11.07 9.22 -3.13
C ILE A 434 -11.44 7.74 -2.94
N ILE A 435 -11.92 7.06 -3.99
CA ILE A 435 -12.25 5.64 -3.93
C ILE A 435 -11.02 4.83 -3.51
N ILE A 436 -9.86 5.09 -4.12
CA ILE A 436 -8.61 4.39 -3.80
C ILE A 436 -8.19 4.66 -2.36
N GLN A 437 -8.12 5.92 -1.93
CA GLN A 437 -7.74 6.29 -0.55
C GLN A 437 -8.60 5.52 0.46
N ARG A 438 -9.93 5.52 0.28
CA ARG A 438 -10.85 4.84 1.18
C ARG A 438 -10.78 3.30 1.10
N LEU A 439 -10.61 2.72 -0.08
CA LEU A 439 -10.34 1.27 -0.20
C LEU A 439 -9.06 0.90 0.54
N PHE A 440 -8.02 1.72 0.46
CA PHE A 440 -6.76 1.54 1.17
C PHE A 440 -6.94 1.63 2.68
N ASP A 441 -7.61 2.67 3.18
CA ASP A 441 -7.85 2.85 4.61
C ASP A 441 -8.77 1.77 5.21
N GLU A 442 -9.73 1.26 4.44
CA GLU A 442 -10.65 0.19 4.88
C GLU A 442 -10.05 -1.23 4.77
N GLN A 443 -9.27 -1.53 3.72
CA GLN A 443 -8.76 -2.90 3.46
C GLN A 443 -7.33 -3.13 3.95
N LEU A 444 -6.53 -2.08 4.17
CA LEU A 444 -5.18 -2.15 4.75
C LEU A 444 -5.12 -1.56 6.17
N PHE A 445 -6.13 -1.88 6.99
CA PHE A 445 -6.18 -1.62 8.43
C PHE A 445 -5.46 -2.74 9.24
N PRO A 446 -4.79 -2.46 10.38
CA PRO A 446 -4.17 -3.48 11.24
C PRO A 446 -5.15 -4.58 11.69
N GLY A 447 -4.98 -5.79 11.14
CA GLY A 447 -5.82 -6.97 11.44
C GLY A 447 -6.10 -7.92 10.26
N GLY A 448 -5.93 -7.49 8.99
CA GLY A 448 -6.35 -8.28 7.82
C GLY A 448 -5.32 -9.22 7.17
N TYR A 449 -4.03 -9.10 7.48
CA TYR A 449 -2.90 -9.53 6.62
C TYR A 449 -2.75 -11.04 6.41
N GLU A 450 -3.12 -11.83 7.41
CA GLU A 450 -2.99 -13.29 7.39
C GLU A 450 -4.21 -13.98 6.74
N SER A 451 -5.19 -13.20 6.29
CA SER A 451 -6.40 -13.71 5.63
C SER A 451 -6.32 -13.64 4.11
N ASP A 452 -7.01 -14.58 3.45
CA ASP A 452 -7.26 -14.50 2.00
C ASP A 452 -8.00 -13.22 1.61
N ALA A 453 -8.75 -12.60 2.52
CA ALA A 453 -9.43 -11.32 2.28
C ALA A 453 -8.43 -10.18 2.02
N GLY A 454 -7.34 -10.06 2.80
CA GLY A 454 -6.29 -9.06 2.57
C GLY A 454 -5.50 -9.30 1.27
N ASN A 455 -5.25 -10.57 0.95
CA ASN A 455 -4.62 -10.98 -0.31
C ASN A 455 -5.53 -10.80 -1.53
N SER A 456 -6.86 -10.87 -1.35
CA SER A 456 -7.88 -10.64 -2.37
C SER A 456 -8.07 -9.13 -2.60
N ALA A 457 -8.25 -8.37 -1.51
CA ALA A 457 -8.29 -6.91 -1.47
C ALA A 457 -7.13 -6.29 -2.28
N THR A 458 -5.89 -6.64 -1.96
CA THR A 458 -4.76 -5.99 -2.64
C THR A 458 -4.64 -6.41 -4.11
N ARG A 459 -5.00 -7.66 -4.45
CA ARG A 459 -5.10 -8.09 -5.86
C ARG A 459 -6.17 -7.30 -6.62
N LYS A 460 -7.34 -7.08 -6.01
CA LYS A 460 -8.43 -6.24 -6.55
C LYS A 460 -7.95 -4.81 -6.78
N MET A 461 -7.30 -4.17 -5.81
CA MET A 461 -6.78 -2.80 -5.90
C MET A 461 -5.85 -2.57 -7.10
N GLY A 462 -4.93 -3.50 -7.36
CA GLY A 462 -3.97 -3.38 -8.46
C GLY A 462 -4.62 -3.31 -9.86
N HIS A 463 -5.80 -3.91 -10.02
CA HIS A 463 -6.57 -3.89 -11.28
C HIS A 463 -7.18 -2.53 -11.65
N LEU A 464 -6.99 -1.47 -10.84
CA LEU A 464 -7.37 -0.10 -11.20
C LEU A 464 -6.36 0.59 -12.13
N ASP A 465 -5.15 0.02 -12.31
CA ASP A 465 -4.00 0.63 -12.99
C ASP A 465 -3.74 2.09 -12.52
N ASN A 466 -4.04 2.37 -11.24
CA ASN A 466 -3.90 3.69 -10.67
C ASN A 466 -2.70 3.74 -9.71
N THR A 467 -1.70 4.49 -10.15
CA THR A 467 -0.42 4.70 -9.49
C THR A 467 -0.46 5.55 -8.22
N TYR A 468 -1.56 6.25 -7.90
CA TYR A 468 -1.71 6.90 -6.58
C TYR A 468 -1.86 5.88 -5.44
N ALA A 469 -2.13 4.60 -5.76
CA ALA A 469 -1.99 3.52 -4.80
C ALA A 469 -0.54 3.29 -4.35
N LEU A 470 0.48 3.55 -5.18
CA LEU A 470 1.88 3.23 -4.85
C LEU A 470 2.40 3.95 -3.58
N PRO A 471 2.20 5.27 -3.39
CA PRO A 471 2.52 5.94 -2.12
C PRO A 471 1.76 5.39 -0.92
N LEU A 472 0.52 4.91 -1.10
CA LEU A 472 -0.28 4.34 -0.02
C LEU A 472 0.19 2.93 0.35
N MET A 473 0.56 2.11 -0.64
CA MET A 473 1.20 0.82 -0.46
C MET A 473 2.55 0.99 0.26
N LEU A 474 3.38 1.95 -0.16
CA LEU A 474 4.62 2.29 0.54
C LEU A 474 4.36 2.71 1.98
N ARG A 475 3.49 3.69 2.24
CA ARG A 475 3.20 4.17 3.60
C ARG A 475 2.59 3.10 4.51
N HIS A 476 1.82 2.17 3.94
CA HIS A 476 1.33 1.00 4.64
C HIS A 476 2.49 0.06 5.04
N ILE A 477 3.34 -0.32 4.07
CA ILE A 477 4.57 -1.09 4.29
C ILE A 477 5.51 -0.38 5.29
N GLU A 478 5.50 0.95 5.32
CA GLU A 478 6.26 1.74 6.27
C GLU A 478 5.74 1.62 7.70
N THR A 479 4.42 1.62 7.87
CA THR A 479 3.76 1.61 9.18
C THR A 479 3.83 0.23 9.84
N TYR A 480 3.76 -0.86 9.06
CA TYR A 480 3.65 -2.22 9.59
C TYR A 480 4.87 -3.13 9.29
N GLY A 481 5.69 -2.83 8.27
CA GLY A 481 6.97 -3.50 8.04
C GLY A 481 6.90 -4.84 7.28
N ALA A 482 8.09 -5.39 7.01
CA ALA A 482 8.29 -6.48 6.04
C ALA A 482 7.53 -7.76 6.40
N GLY A 483 7.52 -8.17 7.67
CA GLY A 483 6.84 -9.37 8.15
C GLY A 483 5.30 -9.31 8.08
N HIS A 484 4.74 -8.11 7.86
CA HIS A 484 3.29 -7.88 7.77
C HIS A 484 2.85 -7.48 6.34
N THR A 485 3.77 -7.48 5.38
CA THR A 485 3.49 -7.17 3.97
C THR A 485 3.33 -8.45 3.16
N SER A 486 2.15 -8.68 2.57
CA SER A 486 1.93 -9.90 1.78
C SER A 486 2.50 -9.80 0.35
N VAL A 487 2.85 -10.94 -0.24
CA VAL A 487 3.34 -11.05 -1.63
C VAL A 487 2.32 -10.49 -2.64
N ALA A 488 1.02 -10.49 -2.31
CA ALA A 488 -0.01 -9.86 -3.14
C ALA A 488 0.14 -8.33 -3.22
N VAL A 489 0.54 -7.67 -2.12
CA VAL A 489 0.86 -6.23 -2.12
C VAL A 489 2.04 -5.95 -3.05
N LEU A 490 3.10 -6.74 -2.88
CA LEU A 490 4.39 -6.57 -3.54
C LEU A 490 4.28 -6.78 -5.06
N ASN A 491 3.57 -7.82 -5.49
CA ASN A 491 3.30 -8.10 -6.91
C ASN A 491 2.47 -6.98 -7.57
N GLN A 492 1.51 -6.40 -6.85
CA GLN A 492 0.67 -5.33 -7.39
C GLN A 492 1.39 -3.96 -7.40
N MET A 493 2.31 -3.72 -6.47
CA MET A 493 3.26 -2.61 -6.60
C MET A 493 4.11 -2.77 -7.88
N GLN A 494 4.71 -3.95 -8.10
CA GLN A 494 5.47 -4.22 -9.33
C GLN A 494 4.63 -4.01 -10.60
N HIS A 495 3.36 -4.45 -10.60
CA HIS A 495 2.42 -4.22 -11.71
C HIS A 495 2.17 -2.72 -11.98
N LEU A 496 1.86 -1.96 -10.93
CA LEU A 496 1.60 -0.51 -11.02
C LEU A 496 2.85 0.31 -11.39
N ILE A 497 4.06 -0.18 -11.05
CA ILE A 497 5.32 0.44 -11.50
C ILE A 497 5.55 0.15 -12.98
N LYS A 498 5.38 -1.11 -13.43
CA LYS A 498 5.64 -1.54 -14.81
C LYS A 498 4.65 -0.94 -15.82
N ASN A 499 3.38 -0.78 -15.41
CA ASN A 499 2.32 -0.22 -16.27
C ASN A 499 2.10 1.29 -16.07
N GLY A 500 2.67 1.89 -15.01
CA GLY A 500 2.41 3.25 -14.60
C GLY A 500 3.12 4.34 -15.41
N SER A 501 2.62 5.58 -15.33
CA SER A 501 3.37 6.73 -15.86
C SER A 501 4.56 7.07 -14.95
N PRO A 502 5.75 7.41 -15.50
CA PRO A 502 6.86 7.98 -14.72
C PRO A 502 6.48 9.26 -13.96
N ASP A 503 5.45 10.00 -14.41
CA ASP A 503 4.96 11.20 -13.74
C ASP A 503 4.37 10.91 -12.36
N SER A 504 3.75 9.75 -12.19
CA SER A 504 3.06 9.37 -10.96
C SER A 504 4.00 9.22 -9.75
N LEU A 505 5.26 8.90 -10.02
CA LEU A 505 6.32 8.75 -9.02
C LEU A 505 6.99 10.09 -8.66
N LYS A 506 6.58 11.22 -9.26
CA LYS A 506 7.19 12.54 -9.00
C LYS A 506 6.98 13.06 -7.58
N ASN A 507 5.93 12.59 -6.89
CA ASN A 507 5.57 13.02 -5.54
C ASN A 507 6.26 12.20 -4.43
N LEU A 508 7.05 11.18 -4.80
CA LEU A 508 7.86 10.39 -3.86
C LEU A 508 9.28 10.99 -3.74
N PRO A 509 9.94 10.84 -2.58
CA PRO A 509 11.37 11.11 -2.41
C PRO A 509 12.24 10.45 -3.49
N GLU A 510 13.37 11.09 -3.80
CA GLU A 510 14.19 10.71 -4.96
C GLU A 510 14.75 9.29 -4.87
N ASN A 511 15.26 8.87 -3.72
CA ASN A 511 15.79 7.52 -3.54
C ASN A 511 14.68 6.46 -3.69
N GLU A 512 13.51 6.65 -3.08
CA GLU A 512 12.35 5.76 -3.25
C GLU A 512 11.94 5.65 -4.72
N ARG A 513 11.82 6.79 -5.41
CA ARG A 513 11.50 6.88 -6.84
C ARG A 513 12.52 6.13 -7.72
N LEU A 514 13.80 6.16 -7.36
CA LEU A 514 14.85 5.42 -8.07
C LEU A 514 14.81 3.91 -7.75
N ILE A 515 14.63 3.54 -6.48
CA ILE A 515 14.50 2.14 -6.05
C ILE A 515 13.27 1.48 -6.67
N LEU A 516 12.12 2.16 -6.73
CA LEU A 516 10.93 1.68 -7.43
C LEU A 516 11.20 1.46 -8.93
N LYS A 517 11.92 2.36 -9.60
CA LYS A 517 12.31 2.17 -11.02
C LYS A 517 13.18 0.93 -11.21
N ILE A 518 14.14 0.68 -10.32
CA ILE A 518 14.99 -0.52 -10.34
C ILE A 518 14.14 -1.78 -10.12
N ILE A 519 13.16 -1.75 -9.21
CA ILE A 519 12.21 -2.85 -8.98
C ILE A 519 11.31 -3.11 -10.21
N GLY A 520 10.99 -2.08 -11.00
CA GLY A 520 10.14 -2.18 -12.19
C GLY A 520 10.84 -2.58 -13.49
N ASP A 521 12.16 -2.40 -13.59
CA ASP A 521 12.94 -2.79 -14.77
C ASP A 521 13.50 -4.22 -14.65
N GLU A 522 13.08 -5.08 -15.58
CA GLU A 522 13.54 -6.47 -15.67
C GLU A 522 15.03 -6.57 -16.06
N ASN A 523 15.64 -5.48 -16.55
CA ASN A 523 17.06 -5.36 -16.91
C ASN A 523 17.91 -4.65 -15.83
N SER A 524 17.34 -4.38 -14.66
CA SER A 524 18.08 -3.84 -13.51
C SER A 524 18.93 -4.91 -12.82
N TYR A 525 19.69 -4.51 -11.80
CA TYR A 525 20.33 -5.40 -10.85
C TYR A 525 19.31 -6.34 -10.20
N LEU A 526 18.22 -5.78 -9.64
CA LEU A 526 17.14 -6.57 -9.02
C LEU A 526 16.41 -7.44 -10.04
N GLY A 527 16.24 -6.93 -11.27
CA GLY A 527 15.57 -7.60 -12.38
C GLY A 527 16.25 -8.90 -12.79
N ARG A 528 17.58 -8.99 -12.69
CA ARG A 528 18.37 -10.13 -13.19
C ARG A 528 19.07 -10.97 -12.12
N PHE A 529 19.62 -10.34 -11.08
CA PHE A 529 20.58 -10.98 -10.18
C PHE A 529 20.08 -11.15 -8.74
N GLU A 530 18.88 -10.67 -8.40
CA GLU A 530 18.24 -11.00 -7.13
C GLU A 530 17.22 -12.13 -7.24
N LYS A 531 17.17 -12.97 -6.20
CA LYS A 531 16.18 -14.06 -6.09
C LYS A 531 14.95 -13.59 -5.30
N ASP A 532 15.16 -12.87 -4.20
CA ASP A 532 14.09 -12.38 -3.32
C ASP A 532 13.61 -10.96 -3.71
N LYS A 533 13.34 -10.77 -5.02
CA LYS A 533 12.83 -9.53 -5.65
C LYS A 533 11.59 -8.93 -4.96
N TYR A 534 10.92 -9.73 -4.14
CA TYR A 534 9.72 -9.39 -3.39
C TYR A 534 10.01 -8.65 -2.08
N ASN A 535 11.26 -8.52 -1.63
CA ASN A 535 11.58 -7.87 -0.34
C ASN A 535 11.59 -6.33 -0.39
N VAL A 536 10.61 -5.73 -1.09
CA VAL A 536 10.51 -4.28 -1.35
C VAL A 536 10.57 -3.44 -0.07
N CYS A 537 10.05 -3.94 1.05
CA CYS A 537 10.14 -3.25 2.34
C CYS A 537 11.60 -3.07 2.81
N ASN A 538 12.41 -4.14 2.81
CA ASN A 538 13.83 -4.02 3.15
C ASN A 538 14.60 -3.25 2.05
N TYR A 539 14.23 -3.43 0.78
CA TYR A 539 14.86 -2.73 -0.34
C TYR A 539 14.65 -1.21 -0.30
N VAL A 540 13.49 -0.72 0.11
CA VAL A 540 13.23 0.72 0.25
C VAL A 540 13.80 1.26 1.58
N LYS A 541 13.67 0.54 2.70
CA LYS A 541 14.03 1.05 4.03
C LYS A 541 15.46 0.80 4.53
N LYS A 542 16.08 -0.32 4.14
CA LYS A 542 17.33 -0.82 4.75
C LYS A 542 18.47 -0.97 3.75
N LEU A 543 18.14 -1.36 2.52
CA LEU A 543 19.11 -1.68 1.46
C LEU A 543 19.03 -0.68 0.30
N GLY A 544 18.31 0.44 0.44
CA GLY A 544 18.06 1.38 -0.65
C GLY A 544 19.32 1.90 -1.31
N ASP A 545 20.24 2.46 -0.51
CA ASP A 545 21.50 2.99 -1.02
C ASP A 545 22.42 1.87 -1.55
N ARG A 546 22.36 0.66 -0.96
CA ARG A 546 23.07 -0.54 -1.46
C ARG A 546 22.57 -0.92 -2.85
N ILE A 547 21.25 -0.92 -3.08
CA ILE A 547 20.63 -1.24 -4.36
C ILE A 547 20.93 -0.18 -5.42
N LEU A 548 20.90 1.10 -5.04
CA LEU A 548 21.31 2.20 -5.92
C LEU A 548 22.79 2.09 -6.33
N ARG A 549 23.66 1.64 -5.42
CA ARG A 549 25.07 1.32 -5.72
C ARG A 549 25.22 0.07 -6.58
N HIS A 550 24.55 -1.03 -6.27
CA HIS A 550 24.58 -2.27 -7.06
C HIS A 550 24.07 -2.06 -8.50
N GLU A 551 23.04 -1.23 -8.70
CA GLU A 551 22.57 -0.80 -10.02
C GLU A 551 23.66 0.01 -10.76
N LYS A 552 24.28 0.98 -10.08
CA LYS A 552 25.40 1.76 -10.65
C LYS A 552 26.56 0.85 -11.04
N TYR A 553 26.96 -0.09 -10.19
CA TYR A 553 28.00 -1.09 -10.49
C TYR A 553 27.61 -1.90 -11.73
N THR A 554 26.37 -2.43 -11.77
CA THR A 554 25.84 -3.22 -12.91
C THR A 554 25.98 -2.43 -14.21
N LYS A 555 25.39 -1.22 -14.28
CA LYS A 555 25.39 -0.39 -15.51
C LYS A 555 26.80 0.02 -15.95
N THR A 556 27.73 0.21 -15.01
CA THR A 556 29.12 0.57 -15.32
C THR A 556 29.89 -0.64 -15.86
N LEU A 557 29.71 -1.82 -15.28
CA LEU A 557 30.32 -3.08 -15.75
C LEU A 557 29.75 -3.51 -17.11
N GLU A 558 28.44 -3.36 -17.33
CA GLU A 558 27.81 -3.52 -18.66
C GLU A 558 28.45 -2.59 -19.70
N SER A 559 28.68 -1.33 -19.33
CA SER A 559 29.32 -0.33 -20.21
C SER A 559 30.80 -0.65 -20.50
N ALA A 560 31.46 -1.40 -19.62
CA ALA A 560 32.82 -1.91 -19.82
C ALA A 560 32.87 -3.24 -20.62
N GLY A 561 31.73 -3.78 -21.05
CA GLY A 561 31.64 -5.01 -21.84
C GLY A 561 31.71 -6.32 -21.05
N ILE A 562 31.51 -6.27 -19.73
CA ILE A 562 31.41 -7.48 -18.89
C ILE A 562 30.14 -8.26 -19.26
N SER A 563 30.26 -9.57 -19.44
CA SER A 563 29.13 -10.42 -19.86
C SER A 563 28.10 -10.62 -18.74
N GLU A 564 26.85 -10.93 -19.09
CA GLU A 564 25.82 -11.27 -18.10
C GLU A 564 26.22 -12.49 -17.26
N GLU A 565 27.00 -13.43 -17.81
CA GLU A 565 27.52 -14.59 -17.09
C GLU A 565 28.58 -14.21 -16.05
N GLU A 566 29.47 -13.25 -16.35
CA GLU A 566 30.42 -12.70 -15.37
C GLU A 566 29.71 -11.86 -14.29
N LEU A 567 28.73 -11.02 -14.67
CA LEU A 567 27.89 -10.28 -13.71
C LEU A 567 27.14 -11.24 -12.78
N LYS A 568 26.51 -12.26 -13.35
CA LYS A 568 25.79 -13.31 -12.61
C LYS A 568 26.72 -14.10 -11.69
N SER A 569 27.98 -14.32 -12.08
CA SER A 569 29.01 -14.88 -11.21
C SER A 569 29.30 -13.94 -10.03
N PHE A 570 29.60 -12.68 -10.29
CA PHE A 570 29.87 -11.66 -9.26
C PHE A 570 28.72 -11.54 -8.23
N TYR A 571 27.48 -11.42 -8.69
CA TYR A 571 26.31 -11.23 -7.82
C TYR A 571 25.76 -12.52 -7.17
N HIS A 572 26.15 -13.73 -7.62
CA HIS A 572 25.71 -15.00 -7.02
C HIS A 572 26.83 -15.87 -6.41
N MET A 573 28.09 -15.42 -6.41
CA MET A 573 29.25 -16.11 -5.82
C MET A 573 29.03 -16.56 -4.36
N SER A 574 28.13 -15.89 -3.65
CA SER A 574 27.61 -16.25 -2.32
C SER A 574 27.13 -17.70 -2.19
N ASN A 575 26.78 -18.41 -3.28
CA ASN A 575 26.27 -19.79 -3.21
C ASN A 575 27.38 -20.86 -3.10
N GLU A 576 28.54 -20.70 -3.73
CA GLU A 576 29.57 -21.77 -3.82
C GLU A 576 31.03 -21.31 -3.59
N GLY A 577 31.33 -20.01 -3.71
CA GLY A 577 32.70 -19.52 -3.92
C GLY A 577 33.59 -19.30 -2.69
N ASP A 578 34.90 -19.47 -2.92
CA ASP A 578 36.01 -19.03 -2.07
C ASP A 578 36.05 -17.49 -1.97
N ILE A 579 36.28 -16.97 -0.76
CA ILE A 579 36.36 -15.53 -0.45
C ILE A 579 37.47 -14.84 -1.26
N THR A 580 38.55 -15.54 -1.58
CA THR A 580 39.63 -15.06 -2.45
C THR A 580 39.11 -14.73 -3.86
N GLN A 581 38.12 -15.48 -4.37
CA GLN A 581 37.50 -15.20 -5.67
C GLN A 581 36.58 -13.98 -5.61
N LEU A 582 35.78 -13.86 -4.54
CA LEU A 582 34.88 -12.72 -4.39
C LEU A 582 35.64 -11.40 -4.16
N LEU A 583 36.70 -11.41 -3.34
CA LEU A 583 37.63 -10.26 -3.21
C LEU A 583 38.35 -9.95 -4.54
N GLY A 584 38.73 -10.98 -5.31
CA GLY A 584 39.29 -10.82 -6.66
C GLY A 584 38.34 -10.12 -7.62
N GLN A 585 37.04 -10.47 -7.61
CA GLN A 585 36.02 -9.77 -8.38
C GLN A 585 35.77 -8.35 -7.84
N ILE A 586 35.73 -8.14 -6.52
CA ILE A 586 35.56 -6.79 -5.95
C ILE A 586 36.69 -5.85 -6.38
N ASN A 587 37.95 -6.32 -6.42
CA ASN A 587 39.06 -5.54 -6.97
C ASN A 587 38.89 -5.23 -8.47
N LYS A 588 38.48 -6.22 -9.29
CA LYS A 588 38.14 -6.00 -10.72
C LYS A 588 37.02 -4.96 -10.89
N VAL A 589 36.01 -4.94 -10.02
CA VAL A 589 34.92 -3.95 -10.06
C VAL A 589 35.41 -2.58 -9.59
N ALA A 590 36.26 -2.49 -8.57
CA ALA A 590 36.87 -1.22 -8.13
C ALA A 590 37.67 -0.58 -9.27
N GLU A 591 38.53 -1.36 -9.95
CA GLU A 591 39.34 -0.93 -11.10
C GLU A 591 38.49 -0.44 -12.29
N ILE A 592 37.36 -1.10 -12.58
CA ILE A 592 36.48 -0.74 -13.71
C ILE A 592 35.55 0.45 -13.37
N THR A 593 35.16 0.62 -12.11
CA THR A 593 34.11 1.60 -11.73
C THR A 593 34.64 2.90 -11.12
N ASP A 594 35.94 3.01 -10.86
CA ASP A 594 36.59 4.13 -10.14
C ASP A 594 35.93 4.39 -8.77
N VAL A 595 35.55 3.30 -8.09
CA VAL A 595 35.00 3.30 -6.74
C VAL A 595 36.00 2.60 -5.80
N ASP A 596 36.30 3.24 -4.67
CA ASP A 596 37.18 2.66 -3.65
C ASP A 596 36.72 1.24 -3.26
N LYS A 597 37.65 0.28 -3.38
CA LYS A 597 37.43 -1.13 -3.06
C LYS A 597 36.78 -1.32 -1.69
N LYS A 598 37.12 -0.49 -0.69
CA LYS A 598 36.55 -0.60 0.65
C LYS A 598 35.05 -0.36 0.64
N THR A 599 34.58 0.64 -0.10
CA THR A 599 33.13 0.92 -0.26
C THR A 599 32.39 -0.28 -0.84
N ILE A 600 33.01 -0.99 -1.79
CA ILE A 600 32.44 -2.21 -2.39
C ILE A 600 32.49 -3.37 -1.39
N ILE A 601 33.61 -3.59 -0.68
CA ILE A 601 33.70 -4.63 0.37
C ILE A 601 32.63 -4.41 1.44
N GLU A 602 32.35 -3.16 1.84
CA GLU A 602 31.29 -2.86 2.80
C GLU A 602 29.88 -3.10 2.24
N ASP A 603 29.64 -2.82 0.95
CA ASP A 603 28.40 -3.20 0.25
C ASP A 603 28.20 -4.72 0.18
N TYR A 604 29.25 -5.54 0.30
CA TYR A 604 29.17 -7.00 0.30
C TYR A 604 29.51 -7.64 1.65
N PHE A 605 29.68 -6.86 2.72
CA PHE A 605 30.22 -7.36 3.99
C PHE A 605 29.36 -8.48 4.59
N ASP A 606 28.04 -8.31 4.58
CA ASP A 606 27.11 -9.34 5.07
C ASP A 606 27.20 -10.63 4.24
N ASP A 607 27.40 -10.54 2.92
CA ASP A 607 27.50 -11.71 2.05
C ASP A 607 28.86 -12.41 2.20
N LEU A 608 29.96 -11.64 2.24
CA LEU A 608 31.33 -12.09 2.53
C LEU A 608 31.41 -12.82 3.87
N THR A 609 30.62 -12.37 4.87
CA THR A 609 30.68 -12.89 6.24
C THR A 609 29.58 -13.89 6.58
N SER A 610 28.52 -14.01 5.76
CA SER A 610 27.40 -14.95 5.90
C SER A 610 27.80 -16.43 6.04
N LYS A 611 29.00 -16.78 5.53
CA LYS A 611 29.57 -18.13 5.49
C LYS A 611 30.82 -18.31 6.37
N ILE A 612 31.09 -17.34 7.26
CA ILE A 612 32.09 -17.47 8.32
C ILE A 612 31.42 -18.19 9.49
N TYR A 613 31.74 -19.47 9.65
CA TYR A 613 31.18 -20.33 10.67
C TYR A 613 32.21 -20.73 11.72
N PHE A 614 31.73 -21.02 12.93
CA PHE A 614 32.49 -21.46 14.10
C PHE A 614 33.28 -22.78 13.90
N THR A 615 33.08 -23.47 12.77
CA THR A 615 33.66 -24.77 12.44
C THR A 615 34.79 -24.71 11.41
N LYS A 616 35.03 -23.57 10.76
CA LYS A 616 36.02 -23.46 9.68
C LYS A 616 37.40 -23.00 10.18
N LYS A 617 38.44 -23.79 9.91
CA LYS A 617 39.85 -23.40 10.14
C LYS A 617 40.30 -22.19 9.34
N GLU A 618 39.57 -21.84 8.28
CA GLU A 618 39.86 -20.71 7.39
C GLU A 618 39.41 -19.37 7.98
N THR A 619 38.46 -19.37 8.93
CA THR A 619 37.90 -18.15 9.57
C THR A 619 38.96 -17.14 10.03
N PRO A 620 40.08 -17.52 10.69
CA PRO A 620 41.16 -16.58 11.04
C PRO A 620 41.80 -15.92 9.80
N ASN A 621 42.05 -16.69 8.74
CA ASN A 621 42.60 -16.16 7.50
C ASN A 621 41.62 -15.20 6.81
N THR A 622 40.33 -15.51 6.82
CA THR A 622 39.27 -14.61 6.33
C THR A 622 39.23 -13.29 7.10
N ILE A 623 39.22 -13.33 8.43
CA ILE A 623 39.24 -12.14 9.29
C ILE A 623 40.47 -11.28 8.99
N LYS A 624 41.64 -11.93 8.83
CA LYS A 624 42.89 -11.27 8.47
C LYS A 624 42.85 -10.63 7.08
N GLN A 625 42.32 -11.32 6.06
CA GLN A 625 42.20 -10.78 4.70
C GLN A 625 41.26 -9.57 4.65
N LEU A 626 40.07 -9.67 5.26
CA LEU A 626 39.13 -8.54 5.33
C LEU A 626 39.71 -7.34 6.09
N SER A 627 40.42 -7.59 7.21
CA SER A 627 41.15 -6.57 7.96
C SER A 627 42.22 -5.86 7.12
N GLN A 628 42.95 -6.61 6.30
CA GLN A 628 43.98 -6.06 5.40
C GLN A 628 43.39 -5.26 4.23
N GLU A 629 42.30 -5.72 3.62
CA GLU A 629 41.68 -5.05 2.47
C GLU A 629 40.90 -3.77 2.86
N LEU A 630 40.29 -3.75 4.05
CA LEU A 630 39.59 -2.58 4.61
C LEU A 630 40.52 -1.61 5.35
N GLU A 631 41.73 -2.06 5.73
CA GLU A 631 42.69 -1.35 6.59
C GLU A 631 42.14 -1.03 8.00
N VAL A 632 41.30 -1.93 8.54
CA VAL A 632 40.75 -1.86 9.90
C VAL A 632 41.31 -2.97 10.78
N PRO A 633 41.37 -2.82 12.12
CA PRO A 633 41.81 -3.88 13.02
C PRO A 633 41.05 -5.20 12.80
N ALA A 634 41.75 -6.34 12.91
CA ALA A 634 41.13 -7.67 12.85
C ALA A 634 40.06 -7.87 13.94
N LYS A 635 40.20 -7.15 15.06
CA LYS A 635 39.19 -7.09 16.12
C LYS A 635 37.87 -6.49 15.64
N ASP A 636 37.88 -5.42 14.84
CA ASP A 636 36.67 -4.74 14.38
C ASP A 636 35.90 -5.61 13.37
N ILE A 637 36.62 -6.37 12.54
CA ILE A 637 36.05 -7.42 11.68
C ILE A 637 35.41 -8.52 12.53
N TYR A 638 36.13 -9.03 13.53
CA TYR A 638 35.63 -10.04 14.46
C TYR A 638 34.38 -9.56 15.23
N ASP A 639 34.40 -8.34 15.77
CA ASP A 639 33.30 -7.76 16.55
C ASP A 639 32.04 -7.51 15.70
N ARG A 640 32.17 -7.35 14.38
CA ARG A 640 31.03 -7.30 13.43
C ARG A 640 30.43 -8.66 13.10
N ILE A 641 31.20 -9.75 13.19
CA ILE A 641 30.77 -11.10 12.74
C ILE A 641 30.53 -12.09 13.88
N LYS A 642 30.97 -11.80 15.10
CA LYS A 642 30.91 -12.72 16.26
C LYS A 642 29.51 -13.28 16.55
N ASP A 643 28.46 -12.54 16.22
CA ASP A 643 27.07 -12.94 16.41
C ASP A 643 26.64 -14.06 15.43
N ASN A 644 27.34 -14.24 14.30
CA ASN A 644 27.16 -15.39 13.40
C ASN A 644 27.66 -16.72 14.01
N PHE A 645 28.40 -16.68 15.12
CA PHE A 645 28.78 -17.87 15.87
C PHE A 645 27.67 -18.37 16.83
N SER A 646 26.55 -17.66 16.94
CA SER A 646 25.43 -18.03 17.83
C SER A 646 24.74 -19.36 17.48
N VAL A 647 24.37 -20.12 18.53
CA VAL A 647 23.84 -21.49 18.43
C VAL A 647 22.54 -21.57 17.61
N GLU A 648 21.68 -20.56 17.67
CA GLU A 648 20.36 -20.56 16.99
C GLU A 648 20.45 -20.55 15.45
N ARG A 649 21.59 -20.14 14.85
CA ARG A 649 21.82 -20.23 13.40
C ARG A 649 22.45 -21.56 12.96
N VAL A 650 23.13 -22.26 13.88
CA VAL A 650 23.89 -23.49 13.59
C VAL A 650 22.97 -24.71 13.49
N SER A 651 21.84 -24.70 14.19
CA SER A 651 20.83 -25.77 14.26
C SER A 651 20.20 -26.19 12.92
N ASN A 652 20.27 -25.35 11.88
CA ASN A 652 19.68 -25.61 10.57
C ASN A 652 20.61 -26.38 9.60
N TYR A 653 21.85 -26.69 9.99
CA TYR A 653 22.81 -27.40 9.12
C TYR A 653 23.07 -28.84 9.59
N PRO A 654 23.27 -29.81 8.66
CA PRO A 654 23.51 -31.21 9.03
C PRO A 654 24.72 -31.41 9.95
N GLU A 655 24.55 -32.28 10.95
CA GLU A 655 25.46 -32.51 12.08
C GLU A 655 26.88 -33.03 11.70
N ALA A 656 27.07 -33.35 10.42
CA ALA A 656 28.25 -33.98 9.82
C ALA A 656 29.49 -33.07 9.71
N LEU A 657 29.34 -31.73 9.75
CA LEU A 657 30.46 -30.78 9.58
C LEU A 657 31.04 -30.25 10.91
N TRP A 658 30.53 -30.72 12.06
CA TRP A 658 30.96 -30.23 13.38
C TRP A 658 32.10 -31.08 13.98
N ASN A 659 33.34 -30.59 13.86
CA ASN A 659 34.54 -31.09 14.57
C ASN A 659 35.04 -30.06 15.61
N PRO A 660 34.71 -30.21 16.91
CA PRO A 660 35.10 -29.23 17.94
C PRO A 660 36.61 -29.04 18.13
N VAL A 661 37.46 -30.01 17.75
CA VAL A 661 38.92 -29.85 17.74
C VAL A 661 39.32 -28.69 16.82
N ASP A 662 38.64 -28.59 15.68
CA ASP A 662 38.93 -27.59 14.66
C ASP A 662 38.39 -26.21 15.07
N SER A 663 37.29 -26.15 15.83
CA SER A 663 36.79 -24.94 16.48
C SER A 663 37.73 -24.41 17.57
N ILE A 664 38.38 -25.29 18.36
CA ILE A 664 39.37 -24.88 19.38
C ILE A 664 40.60 -24.27 18.69
N GLU A 665 41.13 -24.89 17.63
CA GLU A 665 42.25 -24.34 16.85
C GLU A 665 41.85 -23.05 16.09
N MET A 666 40.61 -22.96 15.60
CA MET A 666 40.07 -21.71 15.03
C MET A 666 40.07 -20.58 16.07
N LEU A 667 39.57 -20.81 17.28
CA LEU A 667 39.54 -19.80 18.35
C LEU A 667 40.95 -19.36 18.76
N LYS A 668 41.93 -20.26 18.84
CA LYS A 668 43.35 -19.88 19.04
C LYS A 668 43.85 -18.96 17.92
N GLY A 669 43.49 -19.27 16.67
CA GLY A 669 43.80 -18.44 15.51
C GLY A 669 43.17 -17.05 15.59
N ILE A 670 41.91 -16.94 16.01
CA ILE A 670 41.23 -15.65 16.22
C ILE A 670 41.89 -14.87 17.35
N ALA A 671 42.11 -15.47 18.52
CA ALA A 671 42.75 -14.83 19.68
C ALA A 671 44.11 -14.22 19.32
N SER A 672 44.93 -14.95 18.55
CA SER A 672 46.23 -14.48 18.05
C SER A 672 46.16 -13.38 16.97
N LEU A 673 44.99 -13.08 16.41
CA LEU A 673 44.79 -12.00 15.44
C LEU A 673 44.17 -10.74 16.06
N ILE A 674 43.34 -10.90 17.10
CA ILE A 674 42.65 -9.79 17.78
C ILE A 674 43.37 -9.32 19.06
N ASP A 675 44.51 -9.93 19.39
CA ASP A 675 45.36 -9.67 20.57
C ASP A 675 44.59 -9.80 21.90
N VAL A 676 43.98 -10.97 22.10
CA VAL A 676 43.19 -11.35 23.29
C VAL A 676 43.70 -12.68 23.84
N ASP A 677 43.59 -12.91 25.15
CA ASP A 677 44.01 -14.18 25.75
C ASP A 677 43.17 -15.36 25.21
N LYS A 678 43.84 -16.41 24.74
CA LYS A 678 43.16 -17.58 24.16
C LYS A 678 42.26 -18.31 25.16
N LYS A 679 42.55 -18.27 26.47
CA LYS A 679 41.69 -18.84 27.51
C LYS A 679 40.42 -18.02 27.65
N GLU A 680 40.52 -16.69 27.68
CA GLU A 680 39.37 -15.78 27.74
C GLU A 680 38.42 -16.01 26.56
N LEU A 681 38.97 -16.14 25.34
CA LEU A 681 38.16 -16.39 24.14
C LEU A 681 37.56 -17.81 24.12
N ILE A 682 38.29 -18.85 24.54
CA ILE A 682 37.73 -20.22 24.64
C ILE A 682 36.67 -20.29 25.76
N GLU A 683 36.84 -19.53 26.83
CA GLU A 683 35.87 -19.43 27.93
C GLU A 683 34.57 -18.74 27.49
N GLN A 684 34.67 -17.64 26.71
CA GLN A 684 33.51 -16.95 26.14
C GLN A 684 32.60 -17.89 25.33
N TYR A 685 33.19 -18.87 24.64
CA TYR A 685 32.48 -19.86 23.83
C TYR A 685 32.31 -21.23 24.53
N PHE A 686 32.65 -21.37 25.81
CA PHE A 686 32.67 -22.64 26.53
C PHE A 686 31.30 -23.34 26.57
N ASP A 687 30.21 -22.60 26.73
CA ASP A 687 28.84 -23.14 26.68
C ASP A 687 28.46 -23.66 25.29
N GLN A 688 28.96 -23.02 24.23
CA GLN A 688 28.70 -23.42 22.84
C GLN A 688 29.55 -24.61 22.41
N LEU A 689 30.80 -24.66 22.89
CA LEU A 689 31.70 -25.80 22.72
C LEU A 689 31.17 -27.03 23.45
N THR A 690 30.70 -26.89 24.70
CA THR A 690 30.19 -28.00 25.52
C THR A 690 28.81 -28.49 25.09
N SER A 691 27.86 -27.59 24.79
CA SER A 691 26.50 -27.97 24.32
C SER A 691 26.47 -28.77 23.01
N ASN A 692 27.56 -28.79 22.24
CA ASN A 692 27.68 -29.53 20.99
C ASN A 692 28.52 -30.83 21.07
N ILE A 693 29.12 -31.17 22.22
CA ILE A 693 29.73 -32.51 22.45
C ILE A 693 28.61 -33.57 22.52
N SER A 694 28.87 -34.80 22.08
CA SER A 694 27.92 -35.93 22.13
C SER A 694 28.64 -37.26 22.36
N LEU A 695 27.99 -38.23 23.04
CA LEU A 695 28.54 -39.59 23.26
C LEU A 695 28.66 -40.43 21.98
N GLN A 696 28.19 -39.90 20.84
CA GLN A 696 28.16 -40.59 19.56
C GLN A 696 29.43 -40.28 18.72
N LYS A 697 30.06 -39.11 18.93
CA LYS A 697 31.20 -38.64 18.15
C LYS A 697 32.53 -39.14 18.73
N LYS A 698 33.34 -39.84 17.91
CA LYS A 698 34.61 -40.50 18.27
C LYS A 698 35.64 -39.60 18.98
N HIS A 699 35.55 -38.28 18.84
CA HIS A 699 36.52 -37.34 19.41
C HIS A 699 36.10 -36.71 20.75
N SER A 700 34.91 -37.02 21.28
CA SER A 700 34.33 -36.31 22.44
C SER A 700 35.20 -36.35 23.70
N ALA A 701 35.87 -37.47 23.99
CA ALA A 701 36.80 -37.55 25.12
C ALA A 701 38.07 -36.70 24.88
N ASN A 702 38.61 -36.69 23.66
CA ASN A 702 39.71 -35.81 23.26
C ASN A 702 39.34 -34.31 23.34
N ILE A 703 38.10 -33.95 23.06
CA ILE A 703 37.61 -32.57 23.17
C ILE A 703 37.52 -32.15 24.64
N ILE A 704 36.98 -33.00 25.52
CA ILE A 704 36.99 -32.78 26.98
C ILE A 704 38.43 -32.60 27.49
N LYS A 705 39.37 -33.41 27.00
CA LYS A 705 40.81 -33.30 27.30
C LYS A 705 41.43 -32.00 26.79
N GLN A 706 41.12 -31.57 25.58
CA GLN A 706 41.64 -30.32 25.00
C GLN A 706 41.09 -29.09 25.75
N LEU A 707 39.79 -29.04 26.03
CA LEU A 707 39.19 -27.97 26.84
C LEU A 707 39.81 -27.94 28.26
N SER A 708 40.09 -29.10 28.85
CA SER A 708 40.78 -29.19 30.16
C SER A 708 42.19 -28.60 30.12
N LEU A 709 42.96 -28.88 29.06
CA LEU A 709 44.32 -28.37 28.87
C LEU A 709 44.37 -26.88 28.52
N GLU A 710 43.43 -26.38 27.71
CA GLU A 710 43.42 -24.97 27.30
C GLU A 710 42.87 -24.06 28.40
N LEU A 711 41.76 -24.44 29.05
CA LEU A 711 41.15 -23.67 30.14
C LEU A 711 41.82 -23.88 31.50
N ASP A 712 42.71 -24.87 31.64
CA ASP A 712 43.41 -25.20 32.88
C ASP A 712 42.43 -25.60 34.00
N ARG A 713 41.42 -26.39 33.60
CA ARG A 713 40.35 -26.91 34.45
C ARG A 713 40.41 -28.43 34.55
N PRO A 714 40.02 -29.05 35.68
CA PRO A 714 39.87 -30.49 35.78
C PRO A 714 38.90 -31.02 34.72
N ALA A 715 39.30 -32.02 33.93
CA ALA A 715 38.44 -32.61 32.90
C ALA A 715 37.09 -33.14 33.44
N LYS A 716 37.05 -33.52 34.72
CA LYS A 716 35.83 -33.89 35.45
C LYS A 716 34.78 -32.77 35.45
N GLU A 717 35.18 -31.51 35.67
CA GLU A 717 34.27 -30.34 35.69
C GLU A 717 33.63 -30.13 34.32
N ILE A 718 34.43 -30.27 33.26
CA ILE A 718 33.99 -30.14 31.86
C ILE A 718 33.06 -31.29 31.48
N TYR A 719 33.37 -32.52 31.91
CA TYR A 719 32.48 -33.67 31.78
C TYR A 719 31.15 -33.43 32.53
N GLU A 720 31.19 -32.94 33.77
CA GLU A 720 30.00 -32.69 34.59
C GLU A 720 29.05 -31.66 33.96
N LYS A 721 29.57 -30.77 33.09
CA LYS A 721 28.76 -29.82 32.30
C LYS A 721 28.06 -30.48 31.12
N VAL A 722 28.67 -31.47 30.45
CA VAL A 722 28.08 -32.19 29.30
C VAL A 722 27.29 -33.45 29.68
N GLN A 723 27.48 -33.99 30.89
CA GLN A 723 26.85 -35.24 31.34
C GLN A 723 25.32 -35.25 31.16
N ASN A 724 24.66 -34.09 31.33
CA ASN A 724 23.21 -33.96 31.27
C ASN A 724 22.68 -33.99 29.84
N LYS A 725 23.49 -33.54 28.86
CA LYS A 725 23.21 -33.73 27.44
C LYS A 725 23.45 -35.19 27.04
N PHE A 726 24.57 -35.77 27.48
CA PHE A 726 24.84 -37.20 27.28
C PHE A 726 23.67 -38.06 27.81
N LYS A 727 23.10 -37.72 28.97
CA LYS A 727 21.91 -38.38 29.56
C LYS A 727 20.60 -38.12 28.81
N SER A 728 20.49 -37.05 28.01
CA SER A 728 19.26 -36.68 27.28
C SER A 728 19.25 -36.99 25.79
N GLU A 729 20.40 -37.34 25.19
CA GLU A 729 20.52 -37.83 23.81
C GLU A 729 19.65 -39.10 23.62
N LYS A 730 18.51 -38.92 22.91
CA LYS A 730 17.53 -39.99 22.66
C LYS A 730 17.96 -40.89 21.50
N GLN A 731 17.39 -42.10 21.51
CA GLN A 731 17.58 -43.12 20.49
C GLN A 731 17.19 -42.65 19.08
N GLY A 732 17.99 -43.10 18.12
CA GLY A 732 17.71 -43.12 16.70
C GLY A 732 18.36 -44.37 16.09
N TYR A 733 17.84 -44.85 14.96
CA TYR A 733 18.41 -46.01 14.27
C TYR A 733 19.77 -45.64 13.65
N GLY A 734 20.82 -46.38 13.98
CA GLY A 734 22.16 -46.22 13.38
C GLY A 734 23.36 -46.16 14.34
N TYR A 735 23.16 -46.09 15.66
CA TYR A 735 24.27 -46.01 16.62
C TYR A 735 25.01 -47.33 16.84
N ASN A 736 26.31 -47.24 17.14
CA ASN A 736 27.18 -48.38 17.50
C ASN A 736 27.56 -48.31 18.99
N PRO A 737 26.95 -49.12 19.88
CA PRO A 737 27.22 -49.08 21.32
C PRO A 737 28.68 -49.33 21.71
N LEU A 738 29.42 -50.10 20.92
CA LEU A 738 30.84 -50.37 21.19
C LEU A 738 31.69 -49.08 21.06
N GLN A 739 31.34 -48.21 20.12
CA GLN A 739 32.01 -46.91 19.97
C GLN A 739 31.72 -45.98 21.16
N SER A 740 30.47 -45.91 21.63
CA SER A 740 30.13 -45.12 22.82
C SER A 740 30.71 -45.71 24.10
N LEU A 741 30.87 -47.03 24.20
CA LEU A 741 31.55 -47.70 25.30
C LEU A 741 33.04 -47.32 25.36
N GLU A 742 33.75 -47.32 24.23
CA GLU A 742 35.14 -46.83 24.18
C GLU A 742 35.25 -45.34 24.51
N ILE A 743 34.34 -44.48 24.02
CA ILE A 743 34.30 -43.06 24.39
C ILE A 743 34.12 -42.89 25.91
N ILE A 744 33.29 -43.72 26.56
CA ILE A 744 33.10 -43.70 28.02
C ILE A 744 34.37 -44.17 28.77
N LYS A 745 35.12 -45.15 28.26
CA LYS A 745 36.43 -45.55 28.81
C LYS A 745 37.46 -44.43 28.71
N GLU A 746 37.53 -43.75 27.58
CA GLU A 746 38.40 -42.58 27.41
C GLU A 746 38.01 -41.45 28.38
N ILE A 747 36.70 -41.16 28.52
CA ILE A 747 36.19 -40.17 29.47
C ILE A 747 36.56 -40.56 30.91
N ALA A 748 36.36 -41.81 31.33
CA ALA A 748 36.75 -42.28 32.68
C ALA A 748 38.26 -42.06 32.92
N THR A 749 39.09 -42.44 31.95
CA THR A 749 40.56 -42.30 32.00
C THR A 749 41.01 -40.83 32.09
N ILE A 750 40.30 -39.93 31.40
CA ILE A 750 40.64 -38.50 31.32
C ILE A 750 40.07 -37.70 32.52
N THR A 751 38.92 -38.10 33.06
CA THR A 751 38.25 -37.42 34.18
C THR A 751 38.66 -37.93 35.56
N GLY A 752 39.20 -39.15 35.65
CA GLY A 752 39.50 -39.83 36.92
C GLY A 752 38.26 -40.31 37.68
N ILE A 753 37.09 -40.32 37.05
CA ILE A 753 35.87 -40.96 37.59
C ILE A 753 36.00 -42.48 37.38
N ASP A 754 35.44 -43.29 38.28
CA ASP A 754 35.50 -44.73 38.13
C ASP A 754 34.79 -45.20 36.84
N LYS A 755 35.47 -46.11 36.13
CA LYS A 755 35.00 -46.65 34.84
C LYS A 755 33.71 -47.46 35.02
N THR A 756 33.59 -48.21 36.11
CA THR A 756 32.40 -49.00 36.45
C THR A 756 31.22 -48.07 36.74
N GLU A 757 31.44 -47.03 37.54
CA GLU A 757 30.44 -46.00 37.86
C GLU A 757 29.91 -45.31 36.59
N LEU A 758 30.77 -44.93 35.65
CA LEU A 758 30.37 -44.32 34.38
C LEU A 758 29.63 -45.29 33.44
N ILE A 759 30.07 -46.53 33.33
CA ILE A 759 29.38 -47.54 32.49
C ILE A 759 28.03 -47.90 33.10
N GLU A 760 27.89 -47.96 34.42
CA GLU A 760 26.59 -48.11 35.10
C GLU A 760 25.68 -46.88 34.88
N GLN A 761 26.23 -45.67 35.00
CA GLN A 761 25.49 -44.41 34.78
C GLN A 761 24.92 -44.31 33.35
N TYR A 762 25.62 -44.85 32.36
CA TYR A 762 25.18 -44.89 30.95
C TYR A 762 24.66 -46.25 30.50
N PHE A 763 24.50 -47.22 31.41
CA PHE A 763 24.15 -48.61 31.07
C PHE A 763 22.87 -48.69 30.25
N SER A 764 21.83 -47.95 30.66
CA SER A 764 20.54 -47.98 29.97
C SER A 764 20.62 -47.48 28.54
N GLN A 765 21.57 -46.56 28.23
CA GLN A 765 21.81 -46.00 26.89
C GLN A 765 22.68 -46.91 26.02
N LEU A 766 23.79 -47.43 26.55
CA LEU A 766 24.65 -48.41 25.88
C LEU A 766 23.88 -49.67 25.48
N THR A 767 22.96 -50.10 26.34
CA THR A 767 22.08 -51.25 26.09
C THR A 767 20.79 -50.86 25.36
N SER A 768 20.63 -49.60 24.95
CA SER A 768 19.34 -49.09 24.47
C SER A 768 19.04 -49.50 23.03
N THR A 769 20.06 -49.65 22.20
CA THR A 769 19.94 -50.13 20.81
C THR A 769 20.21 -51.63 20.69
N LEU A 770 20.08 -52.40 21.78
CA LEU A 770 20.02 -53.87 21.77
C LEU A 770 18.67 -54.40 21.24
N TYR A 771 18.17 -53.79 20.17
CA TYR A 771 17.24 -54.45 19.26
C TYR A 771 17.99 -55.57 18.55
N ILE A 772 17.29 -56.66 18.21
CA ILE A 772 17.92 -57.85 17.60
C ILE A 772 18.54 -57.53 16.22
N GLU A 773 18.20 -56.39 15.61
CA GLU A 773 18.80 -55.82 14.39
C GLU A 773 20.34 -55.77 14.34
N GLN A 774 21.03 -55.67 15.50
CA GLN A 774 22.49 -55.59 15.52
C GLN A 774 23.16 -56.93 15.84
N LYS A 775 23.92 -57.45 14.87
CA LYS A 775 24.80 -58.64 14.99
C LYS A 775 25.78 -58.56 16.16
N ASN A 776 26.10 -57.35 16.63
CA ASN A 776 27.06 -57.12 17.71
C ASN A 776 26.45 -57.31 19.12
N SER A 777 25.17 -57.70 19.25
CA SER A 777 24.47 -57.78 20.55
C SER A 777 25.17 -58.69 21.56
N ALA A 778 25.70 -59.83 21.12
CA ALA A 778 26.48 -60.74 21.97
C ALA A 778 27.81 -60.12 22.42
N ASP A 779 28.54 -59.45 21.52
CA ASP A 779 29.79 -58.76 21.87
C ASP A 779 29.56 -57.56 22.80
N ILE A 780 28.42 -56.85 22.70
CA ILE A 780 28.06 -55.78 23.64
C ILE A 780 27.83 -56.35 25.05
N ILE A 781 27.06 -57.43 25.19
CA ILE A 781 26.85 -58.11 26.49
C ILE A 781 28.19 -58.61 27.06
N LYS A 782 29.03 -59.21 26.22
CA LYS A 782 30.35 -59.74 26.58
C LYS A 782 31.33 -58.64 27.03
N GLN A 783 31.38 -57.51 26.33
CA GLN A 783 32.20 -56.38 26.75
C GLN A 783 31.67 -55.73 28.03
N LEU A 784 30.36 -55.49 28.16
CA LEU A 784 29.78 -54.99 29.41
C LEU A 784 30.02 -55.94 30.58
N SER A 785 29.97 -57.26 30.36
CA SER A 785 30.30 -58.29 31.37
C SER A 785 31.75 -58.16 31.88
N VAL A 786 32.71 -58.01 30.97
CA VAL A 786 34.12 -57.80 31.33
C VAL A 786 34.35 -56.45 32.01
N GLU A 787 33.81 -55.36 31.45
CA GLU A 787 34.07 -54.00 31.93
C GLU A 787 33.38 -53.67 33.26
N LEU A 788 32.24 -54.30 33.55
CA LEU A 788 31.52 -54.19 34.83
C LEU A 788 31.88 -55.28 35.85
N ASN A 789 32.74 -56.25 35.49
CA ASN A 789 33.06 -57.42 36.29
C ASN A 789 31.81 -58.18 36.80
N GLN A 790 30.81 -58.33 35.92
CA GLN A 790 29.54 -59.02 36.17
C GLN A 790 29.42 -60.21 35.20
N PRO A 791 28.94 -61.40 35.61
CA PRO A 791 28.71 -62.51 34.69
C PRO A 791 27.70 -62.12 33.61
N GLY A 792 27.89 -62.59 32.37
CA GLY A 792 27.06 -62.23 31.21
C GLY A 792 25.56 -62.42 31.44
N GLU A 793 25.16 -63.45 32.19
CA GLU A 793 23.79 -63.69 32.65
C GLU A 793 23.17 -62.47 33.36
N LYS A 794 23.90 -61.81 34.27
CA LYS A 794 23.41 -60.60 34.97
C LYS A 794 23.31 -59.40 34.05
N ILE A 795 24.17 -59.30 33.04
CA ILE A 795 24.05 -58.26 32.01
C ILE A 795 22.83 -58.52 31.15
N TYR A 796 22.61 -59.78 30.74
CA TYR A 796 21.45 -60.22 29.95
C TYR A 796 20.12 -59.98 30.66
N GLU A 797 19.99 -60.38 31.93
CA GLU A 797 18.79 -60.18 32.73
C GLU A 797 18.39 -58.70 32.86
N ARG A 798 19.35 -57.77 32.76
CA ARG A 798 19.12 -56.32 32.79
C ARG A 798 18.72 -55.72 31.42
N VAL A 799 18.76 -56.50 30.35
CA VAL A 799 18.50 -56.03 28.97
C VAL A 799 17.52 -56.91 28.18
N LYS A 800 17.13 -58.08 28.69
CA LYS A 800 16.28 -59.06 27.98
C LYS A 800 15.00 -58.47 27.41
N ASP A 801 14.35 -57.57 28.15
CA ASP A 801 13.09 -56.91 27.75
C ASP A 801 13.27 -55.90 26.60
N LYS A 802 14.52 -55.60 26.20
CA LYS A 802 14.87 -54.76 25.05
C LYS A 802 15.00 -55.55 23.75
N PHE A 803 15.12 -56.88 23.81
CA PHE A 803 15.17 -57.75 22.64
C PHE A 803 13.78 -57.91 22.02
N ASN A 804 13.41 -56.93 21.19
CA ASN A 804 12.30 -57.04 20.26
C ASN A 804 12.83 -57.55 18.90
N SER A 805 12.21 -58.61 18.40
CA SER A 805 12.64 -59.38 17.21
C SER A 805 11.98 -58.93 15.90
N SER A 806 11.01 -58.01 15.97
CA SER A 806 9.99 -57.80 14.93
C SER A 806 10.42 -57.20 13.59
N SER A 807 11.70 -56.97 13.39
CA SER A 807 12.28 -56.39 12.16
C SER A 807 13.35 -57.25 11.48
N LEU A 808 13.84 -58.34 12.10
CA LEU A 808 14.83 -59.24 11.48
C LEU A 808 14.21 -60.51 10.88
N ASN A 809 14.98 -61.13 9.98
CA ASN A 809 14.75 -62.51 9.56
C ASN A 809 14.94 -63.45 10.78
N PRO A 810 13.97 -64.33 11.12
CA PRO A 810 14.08 -65.24 12.26
C PRO A 810 15.36 -66.10 12.29
N LEU A 811 15.99 -66.39 11.15
CA LEU A 811 17.28 -67.10 11.13
C LEU A 811 18.47 -66.25 11.60
N GLU A 812 18.45 -64.93 11.38
CA GLU A 812 19.49 -64.04 11.90
C GLU A 812 19.29 -63.80 13.40
N SER A 813 18.03 -63.65 13.84
CA SER A 813 17.67 -63.63 15.26
C SER A 813 18.09 -64.91 15.99
N LEU A 814 17.94 -66.08 15.36
CA LEU A 814 18.34 -67.38 15.92
C LEU A 814 19.86 -67.49 16.16
N GLU A 815 20.70 -67.05 15.22
CA GLU A 815 22.15 -67.07 15.41
C GLU A 815 22.59 -66.06 16.48
N ILE A 816 22.00 -64.86 16.53
CA ILE A 816 22.28 -63.88 17.60
C ILE A 816 21.91 -64.46 18.99
N LEU A 817 20.79 -65.18 19.11
CA LEU A 817 20.44 -65.87 20.36
C LEU A 817 21.42 -67.01 20.71
N LYS A 818 21.96 -67.75 19.73
CA LYS A 818 23.00 -68.78 19.96
C LYS A 818 24.32 -68.18 20.45
N GLU A 819 24.68 -66.98 19.99
CA GLU A 819 25.86 -66.24 20.43
C GLU A 819 25.65 -65.68 21.84
N ILE A 820 24.48 -65.07 22.13
CA ILE A 820 24.12 -64.59 23.46
C ILE A 820 24.12 -65.75 24.47
N ALA A 821 23.51 -66.89 24.16
CA ALA A 821 23.52 -68.09 25.00
C ALA A 821 24.96 -68.54 25.36
N ALA A 822 25.88 -68.47 24.40
CA ALA A 822 27.29 -68.79 24.62
C ALA A 822 28.04 -67.74 25.47
N VAL A 823 27.67 -66.46 25.38
CA VAL A 823 28.24 -65.38 26.22
C VAL A 823 27.77 -65.49 27.68
N ILE A 824 26.54 -65.95 27.91
CA ILE A 824 25.97 -66.09 29.26
C ILE A 824 26.15 -67.48 29.90
N ASN A 825 26.70 -68.45 29.15
CA ASN A 825 26.82 -69.87 29.52
C ASN A 825 25.48 -70.58 29.83
N ALA A 826 24.38 -70.16 29.19
CA ALA A 826 23.10 -70.87 29.27
C ALA A 826 23.09 -72.13 28.40
N ASP A 827 22.24 -73.11 28.72
CA ASP A 827 21.94 -74.16 27.77
C ASP A 827 21.27 -73.56 26.52
N LYS A 828 21.84 -73.85 25.35
CA LYS A 828 21.42 -73.23 24.09
C LYS A 828 20.00 -73.62 23.70
N LYS A 829 19.55 -74.84 23.99
CA LYS A 829 18.21 -75.31 23.61
C LYS A 829 17.16 -74.67 24.50
N ASP A 830 17.35 -74.68 25.82
CA ASP A 830 16.39 -74.09 26.74
C ASP A 830 16.36 -72.55 26.67
N PHE A 831 17.50 -71.91 26.39
CA PHE A 831 17.52 -70.46 26.11
C PHE A 831 16.77 -70.10 24.82
N ILE A 832 16.95 -70.84 23.72
CA ILE A 832 16.21 -70.58 22.47
C ILE A 832 14.71 -70.90 22.64
N ARG A 833 14.35 -71.95 23.39
CA ARG A 833 12.95 -72.27 23.74
C ARG A 833 12.26 -71.12 24.48
N GLN A 834 12.94 -70.45 25.40
CA GLN A 834 12.38 -69.30 26.15
C GLN A 834 12.06 -68.09 25.25
N HIS A 835 12.70 -67.97 24.09
CA HIS A 835 12.50 -66.89 23.12
C HIS A 835 11.78 -67.38 21.84
N LEU A 836 11.16 -68.56 21.88
CA LEU A 836 10.56 -69.19 20.70
C LEU A 836 9.38 -68.40 20.14
N SER A 837 8.53 -67.80 20.98
CA SER A 837 7.43 -66.91 20.54
C SER A 837 7.97 -65.74 19.71
N GLN A 838 8.99 -65.05 20.23
CA GLN A 838 9.66 -63.95 19.55
C GLN A 838 10.27 -64.35 18.20
N LEU A 839 10.65 -65.62 18.01
CA LEU A 839 11.11 -66.13 16.71
C LEU A 839 9.95 -66.48 15.77
N THR A 840 8.84 -67.01 16.29
CA THR A 840 7.69 -67.47 15.48
C THR A 840 6.70 -66.37 15.09
N ASP A 841 6.53 -65.33 15.92
CA ASP A 841 5.58 -64.23 15.67
C ASP A 841 5.91 -63.43 14.40
N ASN A 842 7.16 -63.49 13.96
CA ASN A 842 7.68 -62.78 12.78
C ASN A 842 7.75 -63.64 11.52
N ILE A 843 7.37 -64.91 11.60
CA ILE A 843 7.29 -65.80 10.44
C ILE A 843 6.02 -65.42 9.65
N ASN A 844 6.19 -64.74 8.52
CA ASN A 844 5.07 -64.55 7.60
C ASN A 844 4.80 -65.87 6.87
N TYR A 845 3.92 -66.70 7.45
CA TYR A 845 3.50 -68.02 6.96
C TYR A 845 2.97 -68.05 5.52
N LYS A 846 2.76 -66.89 4.87
CA LYS A 846 2.34 -66.79 3.45
C LYS A 846 3.52 -66.59 2.48
N ARG A 847 4.78 -66.55 2.95
CA ARG A 847 5.98 -66.49 2.09
C ARG A 847 6.57 -67.89 1.84
N PRO A 848 7.02 -68.19 0.60
CA PRO A 848 7.90 -69.33 0.36
C PRO A 848 9.15 -69.27 1.25
N GLY A 849 9.61 -70.43 1.73
CA GLY A 849 10.73 -70.54 2.67
C GLY A 849 10.35 -70.47 4.16
N ALA A 850 9.10 -70.18 4.51
CA ALA A 850 8.66 -70.19 5.92
C ALA A 850 8.82 -71.58 6.58
N VAL A 851 8.61 -72.67 5.83
CA VAL A 851 8.77 -74.05 6.32
C VAL A 851 10.25 -74.35 6.64
N ASP A 852 11.18 -73.98 5.77
CA ASP A 852 12.62 -74.21 5.97
C ASP A 852 13.16 -73.46 7.21
N ILE A 853 12.57 -72.30 7.52
CA ILE A 853 12.87 -71.52 8.73
C ILE A 853 12.35 -72.24 9.98
N ILE A 854 11.12 -72.75 9.94
CA ILE A 854 10.51 -73.53 11.03
C ILE A 854 11.30 -74.83 11.26
N GLU A 855 11.65 -75.58 10.21
CA GLU A 855 12.44 -76.81 10.33
C GLU A 855 13.82 -76.57 10.95
N LYS A 856 14.49 -75.46 10.65
CA LYS A 856 15.76 -75.09 11.32
C LYS A 856 15.57 -74.78 12.80
N ILE A 857 14.59 -73.92 13.13
CA ILE A 857 14.29 -73.55 14.53
C ILE A 857 13.89 -74.81 15.32
N SER A 858 13.02 -75.67 14.77
CA SER A 858 12.62 -76.94 15.39
C SER A 858 13.76 -77.96 15.48
N GLY A 859 14.67 -78.00 14.50
CA GLY A 859 15.83 -78.89 14.49
C GLY A 859 16.84 -78.57 15.60
N ASP A 860 17.09 -77.28 15.86
CA ASP A 860 17.90 -76.85 17.00
C ASP A 860 17.20 -77.15 18.36
N ILE A 861 15.86 -77.09 18.40
CA ILE A 861 15.04 -77.20 19.63
C ILE A 861 14.65 -78.64 20.01
N ALA A 862 14.54 -79.58 19.07
CA ALA A 862 14.12 -80.96 19.32
C ALA A 862 15.12 -81.71 20.26
N ASN A 863 14.75 -82.74 21.02
CA ASN A 863 13.53 -83.56 21.01
C ASN A 863 12.22 -82.82 21.36
N PRO A 864 11.05 -83.32 20.88
CA PRO A 864 9.74 -82.74 21.18
C PRO A 864 9.21 -83.16 22.57
N PRO A 865 8.29 -82.38 23.17
CA PRO A 865 7.31 -82.94 24.10
C PRO A 865 6.32 -83.83 23.32
N GLU A 866 5.99 -85.01 23.85
CA GLU A 866 4.92 -85.83 23.25
C GLU A 866 3.53 -85.26 23.56
N LYS A 867 2.64 -85.31 22.55
CA LYS A 867 1.17 -85.10 22.62
C LYS A 867 0.74 -83.63 22.86
N THR A 868 -0.32 -83.13 22.23
CA THR A 868 -1.23 -83.71 21.22
C THR A 868 -1.73 -82.61 20.28
N VAL A 869 -2.03 -82.96 19.02
CA VAL A 869 -2.70 -82.06 18.08
C VAL A 869 -4.21 -82.28 18.18
N GLU A 870 -4.97 -81.26 18.55
CA GLU A 870 -6.40 -81.09 18.21
C GLU A 870 -6.92 -79.68 18.59
N GLU A 871 -6.38 -78.64 17.94
CA GLU A 871 -7.09 -77.48 17.34
C GLU A 871 -6.10 -76.54 16.62
#